data_AF-A0AAJ2MSI4-F1
#
_entry.id   AF-A0AAJ2MSI4-F1
#
_cell.length_a   1.000
_cell.length_b   1.000
_cell.length_c   1.000
_cell.angle_alpha   90.00
_cell.angle_beta   90.00
_cell.angle_gamma   90.00
#
_symmetry.space_group_name_H-M   'P 1'
#
loop_
_entity.id
_entity.type
_entity.pdbx_description
1 polymer ?
#
loop_
_entity_poly.entity_id
_entity_poly.type
_entity_poly.pdbx_seq_one_letter_code
_entity_poly.pdbx_strand_id
1 'polypeptide(L)'
;MVTERTFDIGRFSNDVRDAFGFGYYLCIGRDAKEIAAALRGNLLDAIDEPVEGKVPHAVVLDLRGAMDEVLANLPELYADRVRYILVIHDIQEQAEAALREREALERRVITVGYRKAAAYYDVNPYASLNVAQGCFVAPFERVPDDALKSFNLEVLDEERLLHTDMLRETGRRSDAHCVRYRYAAEYIRPGDRVLDVACGLGYGSRMLFETTLAGSVLGVDLSDFGIEYARAHYALPGKVQYAVGDAESLTGIADASIDFIAAFETIEHVPHPDRYLRELKRVLAPGGRVMLCAPNDWTDETGRDPNPFHLHVYTWDKLRAEVSSTFLLEKAFIQVAGGAMKCHFSPRSWREVDVNKPEYEEAEWVVFLGMKDPTEPGGAVFKETAWEIPSSSRFNVSAFARDYLNPWLVKAMVAIGQRSTNPNLLARFRRKVFASAPPQSVDSGAALCGLVYEQIESGKRDEREALKRAVDRYLEGKLTNPHQRRWRVSIAYAWGFSEFLQSNMAEAEHYLTVCSEIDPVPYSPILGNKTLDALFLRAVIHAGRNEFDQVRGLLYRSISLVRRLSTGGPKNSWLAAWLNVIGAEHAPLPFGLAEMALLFDKSARAAYMLAVVGTAAERPGAFARESRGFLERQIDHLKAELRAVHSGNSAKTLEAMDLNAGMQRLQAHADALASQVIERNQRNDELAAEIMRQNARAEELAGEVIREHSRVEELAGKIVELDSHSQNLAREMQSEIASRDRIIAMLETQLRKR
;
A
#
# COMPACT_ATOMS: atom_id res chain seq x y z
N MET A 1 -2.94 7.90 14.34
CA MET A 1 -3.10 9.33 14.68
C MET A 1 -4.19 9.92 13.81
N VAL A 2 -5.44 10.00 14.28
CA VAL A 2 -6.39 11.03 13.83
C VAL A 2 -7.21 11.37 15.07
N THR A 3 -6.83 12.43 15.78
CA THR A 3 -7.69 13.05 16.80
C THR A 3 -7.86 14.48 16.35
N GLU A 4 -9.12 14.88 16.11
CA GLU A 4 -9.61 16.25 15.91
C GLU A 4 -8.54 17.26 15.48
N ARG A 5 -8.13 17.16 14.22
CA ARG A 5 -7.61 18.33 13.50
C ARG A 5 -8.73 18.77 12.58
N THR A 6 -9.18 19.99 12.74
CA THR A 6 -9.82 20.75 11.67
C THR A 6 -9.04 20.49 10.38
N PHE A 7 -9.67 19.83 9.41
CA PHE A 7 -9.07 19.50 8.13
C PHE A 7 -8.67 20.81 7.43
N ASP A 8 -7.38 21.10 7.44
CA ASP A 8 -6.79 22.28 6.81
C ASP A 8 -6.70 22.03 5.31
N ILE A 9 -7.72 22.51 4.59
CA ILE A 9 -7.80 22.46 3.12
C ILE A 9 -6.54 23.04 2.46
N GLY A 10 -5.87 24.02 3.09
CA GLY A 10 -4.64 24.61 2.56
C GLY A 10 -3.44 23.66 2.63
N ARG A 11 -3.30 22.91 3.72
CA ARG A 11 -2.25 21.88 3.85
C ARG A 11 -2.53 20.67 2.96
N PHE A 12 -3.79 20.26 2.87
CA PHE A 12 -4.21 19.17 2.00
C PHE A 12 -4.10 19.52 0.50
N SER A 13 -4.38 20.76 0.12
CA SER A 13 -4.13 21.28 -1.22
C SER A 13 -2.65 21.17 -1.61
N ASN A 14 -1.72 21.36 -0.66
CA ASN A 14 -0.30 21.12 -0.90
C ASN A 14 0.01 19.61 -1.08
N ASP A 15 -0.54 18.74 -0.24
CA ASP A 15 -0.31 17.28 -0.35
C ASP A 15 -0.88 16.70 -1.66
N VAL A 16 -2.05 17.16 -2.10
CA VAL A 16 -2.66 16.82 -3.40
C VAL A 16 -1.85 17.41 -4.56
N ARG A 17 -1.38 18.65 -4.41
CA ARG A 17 -0.52 19.27 -5.41
C ARG A 17 0.81 18.55 -5.57
N ASP A 18 1.38 18.08 -4.48
CA ASP A 18 2.63 17.34 -4.49
C ASP A 18 2.43 15.91 -5.00
N ALA A 19 1.26 15.28 -4.77
CA ALA A 19 0.93 13.95 -5.26
C ALA A 19 0.59 13.91 -6.77
N PHE A 20 -0.07 14.96 -7.30
CA PHE A 20 -0.57 14.95 -8.68
C PHE A 20 0.09 15.96 -9.62
N GLY A 21 0.85 16.93 -9.10
CA GLY A 21 1.59 17.91 -9.91
C GLY A 21 0.72 18.87 -10.72
N PHE A 22 -0.58 19.00 -10.43
CA PHE A 22 -1.48 19.83 -11.23
C PHE A 22 -1.25 21.34 -10.99
N GLY A 23 -1.39 22.14 -12.05
CA GLY A 23 -1.16 23.59 -11.98
C GLY A 23 -2.34 24.41 -11.44
N TYR A 24 -3.57 23.87 -11.49
CA TYR A 24 -4.80 24.56 -11.12
C TYR A 24 -5.86 23.55 -10.65
N TYR A 25 -6.59 23.88 -9.58
CA TYR A 25 -7.70 23.09 -9.04
C TYR A 25 -8.87 24.02 -8.76
N LEU A 26 -10.08 23.62 -9.11
CA LEU A 26 -11.30 24.26 -8.64
C LEU A 26 -11.75 23.53 -7.36
N CYS A 27 -11.90 24.25 -6.24
CA CYS A 27 -12.48 23.69 -5.01
C CYS A 27 -13.96 24.10 -4.96
N ILE A 28 -14.85 23.13 -5.12
CA ILE A 28 -16.28 23.36 -5.04
C ILE A 28 -16.70 23.15 -3.58
N GLY A 29 -17.06 24.24 -2.87
CA GLY A 29 -17.25 24.32 -1.40
C GLY A 29 -18.61 23.82 -0.86
N ARG A 30 -18.83 23.96 0.46
CA ARG A 30 -19.79 23.21 1.31
C ARG A 30 -21.31 23.39 1.09
N ASP A 31 -21.78 24.33 0.27
CA ASP A 31 -23.22 24.62 0.15
C ASP A 31 -23.79 24.14 -1.19
N ALA A 32 -24.54 23.03 -1.14
CA ALA A 32 -25.09 22.31 -2.29
C ALA A 32 -25.84 23.22 -3.29
N LYS A 33 -26.48 24.29 -2.78
CA LYS A 33 -27.22 25.26 -3.59
C LYS A 33 -26.34 26.22 -4.39
N GLU A 34 -25.21 26.64 -3.84
CA GLU A 34 -24.23 27.48 -4.54
C GLU A 34 -23.51 26.66 -5.62
N ILE A 35 -23.21 25.39 -5.31
CA ILE A 35 -22.63 24.43 -6.26
C ILE A 35 -23.58 24.16 -7.42
N ALA A 36 -24.84 23.83 -7.13
CA ALA A 36 -25.84 23.57 -8.17
C ALA A 36 -26.23 24.82 -8.96
N ALA A 37 -26.03 26.03 -8.43
CA ALA A 37 -26.21 27.28 -9.17
C ALA A 37 -25.00 27.60 -10.08
N ALA A 38 -23.78 27.34 -9.60
CA ALA A 38 -22.55 27.43 -10.39
C ALA A 38 -22.51 26.41 -11.54
N LEU A 39 -22.98 25.18 -11.30
CA LEU A 39 -23.03 24.10 -12.29
C LEU A 39 -24.11 24.31 -13.35
N ARG A 40 -25.23 24.97 -13.00
CA ARG A 40 -26.29 25.38 -13.95
C ARG A 40 -25.93 26.64 -14.77
N GLY A 41 -24.80 27.30 -14.46
CA GLY A 41 -24.24 28.46 -15.18
C GLY A 41 -23.05 28.09 -16.08
N ASN A 42 -22.27 29.08 -16.52
CA ASN A 42 -20.99 28.81 -17.19
C ASN A 42 -19.93 28.48 -16.13
N LEU A 43 -19.34 27.28 -16.16
CA LEU A 43 -18.36 26.78 -15.18
C LEU A 43 -17.19 27.76 -14.93
N LEU A 44 -16.89 28.61 -15.90
CA LEU A 44 -15.87 29.66 -15.83
C LEU A 44 -16.19 30.77 -14.81
N ASP A 45 -17.47 31.00 -14.52
CA ASP A 45 -17.93 32.07 -13.63
C ASP A 45 -17.77 31.70 -12.14
N ALA A 46 -17.51 30.41 -11.84
CA ALA A 46 -17.30 29.89 -10.49
C ALA A 46 -15.81 29.74 -10.11
N ILE A 47 -14.89 30.18 -10.97
CA ILE A 47 -13.45 30.12 -10.74
C ILE A 47 -13.06 31.41 -9.98
N ASP A 48 -12.56 31.29 -8.75
CA ASP A 48 -12.13 32.44 -7.93
C ASP A 48 -11.00 33.27 -8.60
N GLU A 49 -10.24 32.68 -9.53
CA GLU A 49 -9.25 33.36 -10.38
C GLU A 49 -9.14 32.73 -11.78
N PRO A 50 -9.94 33.15 -12.78
CA PRO A 50 -9.77 32.66 -14.15
C PRO A 50 -8.46 33.22 -14.72
N VAL A 51 -7.45 32.36 -14.89
CA VAL A 51 -6.32 32.70 -15.76
C VAL A 51 -6.83 32.64 -17.19
N GLU A 52 -6.94 33.79 -17.84
CA GLU A 52 -7.36 33.93 -19.24
C GLU A 52 -6.75 32.82 -20.12
N GLY A 53 -7.60 31.94 -20.65
CA GLY A 53 -7.22 30.90 -21.61
C GLY A 53 -6.71 29.57 -21.05
N LYS A 54 -6.73 29.30 -19.74
CA LYS A 54 -6.35 27.99 -19.17
C LYS A 54 -7.50 27.32 -18.41
N VAL A 55 -7.78 26.06 -18.74
CA VAL A 55 -8.86 25.27 -18.11
C VAL A 55 -8.24 24.21 -17.19
N PRO A 56 -8.73 24.02 -15.96
CA PRO A 56 -8.14 23.07 -15.02
C PRO A 56 -8.30 21.62 -15.51
N HIS A 57 -7.21 20.84 -15.46
CA HIS A 57 -7.22 19.40 -15.79
C HIS A 57 -7.79 18.54 -14.65
N ALA A 58 -7.89 19.10 -13.44
CA ALA A 58 -8.39 18.43 -12.24
C ALA A 58 -9.31 19.34 -11.42
N VAL A 59 -10.33 18.77 -10.79
CA VAL A 59 -11.29 19.48 -9.92
C VAL A 59 -11.34 18.79 -8.55
N VAL A 60 -11.36 19.57 -7.47
CA VAL A 60 -11.58 19.06 -6.11
C VAL A 60 -13.05 19.24 -5.76
N LEU A 61 -13.72 18.13 -5.48
CA LEU A 61 -15.12 18.04 -5.13
C LEU A 61 -15.24 17.69 -3.66
N ASP A 62 -15.64 18.67 -2.86
CA ASP A 62 -15.99 18.46 -1.46
C ASP A 62 -17.46 18.05 -1.37
N LEU A 63 -17.72 16.75 -1.15
CA LEU A 63 -19.08 16.19 -1.14
C LEU A 63 -19.74 16.22 0.24
N ARG A 64 -19.08 16.79 1.26
CA ARG A 64 -19.59 16.84 2.64
C ARG A 64 -20.94 17.56 2.70
N GLY A 65 -22.01 16.80 2.91
CA GLY A 65 -23.38 17.29 3.07
C GLY A 65 -24.18 17.53 1.77
N ALA A 66 -23.61 17.26 0.59
CA ALA A 66 -24.20 17.63 -0.71
C ALA A 66 -24.06 16.55 -1.82
N MET A 67 -23.72 15.32 -1.47
CA MET A 67 -23.32 14.26 -2.41
C MET A 67 -24.33 14.00 -3.56
N ASP A 68 -25.63 13.95 -3.28
CA ASP A 68 -26.68 13.70 -4.30
C ASP A 68 -26.76 14.80 -5.35
N GLU A 69 -26.76 16.06 -4.91
CA GLU A 69 -26.87 17.22 -5.81
C GLU A 69 -25.61 17.40 -6.66
N VAL A 70 -24.42 17.21 -6.08
CA VAL A 70 -23.16 17.34 -6.83
C VAL A 70 -23.02 16.23 -7.87
N LEU A 71 -23.32 14.98 -7.50
CA LEU A 71 -23.18 13.85 -8.42
C LEU A 71 -24.22 13.86 -9.55
N ALA A 72 -25.42 14.39 -9.32
CA ALA A 72 -26.45 14.55 -10.36
C ALA A 72 -26.04 15.55 -11.45
N ASN A 73 -25.23 16.55 -11.11
CA ASN A 73 -24.73 17.58 -12.04
C ASN A 73 -23.29 17.29 -12.53
N LEU A 74 -22.66 16.21 -12.04
CA LEU A 74 -21.34 15.74 -12.51
C LEU A 74 -21.31 15.41 -14.01
N PRO A 75 -22.39 14.90 -14.62
CA PRO A 75 -22.47 14.81 -16.07
C PRO A 75 -22.43 16.17 -16.78
N GLU A 76 -22.94 17.25 -16.18
CA GLU A 76 -22.84 18.59 -16.80
C GLU A 76 -21.40 19.14 -16.72
N LEU A 77 -20.59 18.64 -15.76
CA LEU A 77 -19.14 18.84 -15.71
C LEU A 77 -18.38 18.13 -16.86
N TYR A 78 -19.03 17.36 -17.75
CA TYR A 78 -18.45 16.78 -18.97
C TYR A 78 -18.01 17.81 -20.03
N ALA A 79 -17.78 19.08 -19.69
CA ALA A 79 -16.93 19.90 -20.54
C ALA A 79 -15.64 19.10 -20.81
N ASP A 80 -15.17 19.03 -22.05
CA ASP A 80 -14.07 18.19 -22.58
C ASP A 80 -12.68 18.43 -21.91
N ARG A 81 -12.67 18.98 -20.70
CA ARG A 81 -11.57 19.73 -20.10
C ARG A 81 -11.24 19.27 -18.68
N VAL A 82 -12.16 18.62 -17.95
CA VAL A 82 -11.90 18.03 -16.61
C VAL A 82 -11.66 16.53 -16.76
N ARG A 83 -10.43 16.09 -16.45
CA ARG A 83 -10.03 14.68 -16.56
C ARG A 83 -10.02 13.96 -15.21
N TYR A 84 -9.64 14.67 -14.15
CA TYR A 84 -9.55 14.10 -12.80
C TYR A 84 -10.48 14.83 -11.85
N ILE A 85 -11.10 14.08 -10.94
CA ILE A 85 -11.82 14.63 -9.79
C ILE A 85 -11.21 14.07 -8.52
N LEU A 86 -11.11 14.91 -7.49
CA LEU A 86 -10.74 14.48 -6.15
C LEU A 86 -11.95 14.62 -5.25
N VAL A 87 -12.47 13.49 -4.79
CA VAL A 87 -13.65 13.44 -3.93
C VAL A 87 -13.22 13.46 -2.48
N ILE A 88 -13.78 14.38 -1.70
CA ILE A 88 -13.63 14.45 -0.23
C ILE A 88 -15.00 14.16 0.38
N HIS A 89 -15.09 13.18 1.27
CA HIS A 89 -16.34 12.79 1.93
C HIS A 89 -16.10 12.39 3.39
N ASP A 90 -16.99 12.79 4.29
CA ASP A 90 -16.90 12.36 5.69
C ASP A 90 -17.43 10.92 5.82
N ILE A 91 -16.69 10.05 6.49
CA ILE A 91 -17.10 8.65 6.69
C ILE A 91 -17.35 8.39 8.18
N GLN A 92 -18.49 7.77 8.50
CA GLN A 92 -18.87 7.46 9.88
C GLN A 92 -17.82 6.62 10.62
N GLU A 93 -17.68 6.82 11.94
CA GLU A 93 -16.61 6.22 12.75
C GLU A 93 -16.69 4.69 12.92
N GLN A 94 -17.83 4.05 12.62
CA GLN A 94 -17.99 2.60 12.71
C GLN A 94 -17.46 1.88 11.47
N ALA A 95 -16.49 0.96 11.64
CA ALA A 95 -15.72 0.34 10.55
C ALA A 95 -16.57 -0.37 9.46
N GLU A 96 -17.64 -1.08 9.82
CA GLU A 96 -18.50 -1.75 8.82
C GLU A 96 -19.41 -0.79 8.07
N ALA A 97 -19.95 0.21 8.78
CA ALA A 97 -20.76 1.26 8.16
C ALA A 97 -19.90 2.10 7.20
N ALA A 98 -18.66 2.41 7.62
CA ALA A 98 -17.66 3.11 6.83
C ALA A 98 -17.32 2.42 5.50
N LEU A 99 -17.16 1.09 5.53
CA LEU A 99 -16.89 0.31 4.33
C LEU A 99 -18.06 0.38 3.33
N ARG A 100 -19.30 0.20 3.82
CA ARG A 100 -20.51 0.28 2.99
C ARG A 100 -20.71 1.67 2.41
N GLU A 101 -20.46 2.71 3.20
CA GLU A 101 -20.55 4.11 2.77
C GLU A 101 -19.53 4.42 1.67
N ARG A 102 -18.27 3.98 1.84
CA ARG A 102 -17.24 4.13 0.81
C ARG A 102 -17.61 3.41 -0.49
N GLU A 103 -18.05 2.15 -0.40
CA GLU A 103 -18.45 1.38 -1.59
C GLU A 103 -19.65 2.03 -2.31
N ALA A 104 -20.61 2.57 -1.55
CA ALA A 104 -21.72 3.32 -2.11
C ALA A 104 -21.24 4.60 -2.82
N LEU A 105 -20.32 5.35 -2.22
CA LEU A 105 -19.72 6.53 -2.83
C LEU A 105 -19.00 6.19 -4.15
N GLU A 106 -18.08 5.22 -4.11
CA GLU A 106 -17.34 4.76 -5.29
C GLU A 106 -18.30 4.35 -6.41
N ARG A 107 -19.32 3.55 -6.07
CA ARG A 107 -20.30 3.06 -7.04
C ARG A 107 -20.98 4.21 -7.75
N ARG A 108 -21.42 5.22 -7.01
CA ARG A 108 -22.12 6.37 -7.57
C ARG A 108 -21.22 7.18 -8.50
N VAL A 109 -19.97 7.42 -8.12
CA VAL A 109 -18.99 8.10 -8.97
C VAL A 109 -18.71 7.30 -10.24
N ILE A 110 -18.60 5.97 -10.13
CA ILE A 110 -18.38 5.08 -11.29
C ILE A 110 -19.58 5.07 -12.24
N THR A 111 -20.81 5.04 -11.72
CA THR A 111 -22.04 5.06 -12.52
C THR A 111 -22.14 6.33 -13.39
N VAL A 112 -21.60 7.45 -12.93
CA VAL A 112 -21.57 8.71 -13.70
C VAL A 112 -20.31 8.85 -14.56
N GLY A 113 -19.68 7.75 -14.98
CA GLY A 113 -18.66 7.76 -16.03
C GLY A 113 -17.21 7.95 -15.58
N TYR A 114 -16.92 7.73 -14.29
CA TYR A 114 -15.57 7.79 -13.73
C TYR A 114 -15.04 6.41 -13.33
N ARG A 115 -13.74 6.33 -13.07
CA ARG A 115 -13.05 5.17 -12.51
C ARG A 115 -12.07 5.61 -11.42
N LYS A 116 -11.65 4.71 -10.54
CA LYS A 116 -10.55 4.98 -9.61
C LYS A 116 -9.31 5.40 -10.42
N ALA A 117 -8.68 6.52 -10.06
CA ALA A 117 -7.44 6.93 -10.72
C ALA A 117 -6.29 5.99 -10.33
N ALA A 118 -5.22 5.90 -11.13
CA ALA A 118 -4.08 5.03 -10.81
C ALA A 118 -3.44 5.35 -9.44
N ALA A 119 -3.41 6.64 -9.06
CA ALA A 119 -2.91 7.11 -7.77
C ALA A 119 -3.87 6.89 -6.59
N TYR A 120 -5.04 6.25 -6.80
CA TYR A 120 -6.02 6.02 -5.74
C TYR A 120 -5.42 5.32 -4.52
N TYR A 121 -4.55 4.33 -4.74
CA TYR A 121 -3.93 3.54 -3.67
C TYR A 121 -2.63 4.16 -3.12
N ASP A 122 -2.12 5.24 -3.72
CA ASP A 122 -1.12 6.12 -3.10
C ASP A 122 -1.75 6.99 -2.01
N VAL A 123 -2.94 7.52 -2.31
CA VAL A 123 -3.72 8.35 -1.38
C VAL A 123 -4.37 7.51 -0.30
N ASN A 124 -4.85 6.31 -0.65
CA ASN A 124 -5.52 5.38 0.25
C ASN A 124 -4.74 4.07 0.39
N PRO A 125 -3.69 4.03 1.24
CA PRO A 125 -2.91 2.81 1.46
C PRO A 125 -3.78 1.62 1.85
N TYR A 126 -3.45 0.43 1.36
CA TYR A 126 -4.28 -0.77 1.47
C TYR A 126 -4.83 -1.08 2.88
N ALA A 127 -3.95 -1.05 3.88
CA ALA A 127 -4.32 -1.36 5.26
C ALA A 127 -5.19 -0.26 5.89
N SER A 128 -5.09 0.98 5.39
CA SER A 128 -5.88 2.12 5.86
C SER A 128 -7.36 2.01 5.46
N LEU A 129 -7.68 1.19 4.46
CA LEU A 129 -9.05 0.88 4.03
C LEU A 129 -9.82 -0.03 5.01
N ASN A 130 -9.19 -0.46 6.10
CA ASN A 130 -9.85 -1.22 7.18
C ASN A 130 -10.46 -0.34 8.27
N VAL A 131 -10.06 0.93 8.35
CA VAL A 131 -10.44 1.83 9.44
C VAL A 131 -11.26 3.00 8.92
N ALA A 132 -12.22 3.46 9.72
CA ALA A 132 -12.90 4.73 9.45
C ALA A 132 -11.90 5.88 9.65
N GLN A 133 -11.73 6.72 8.63
CA GLN A 133 -10.74 7.80 8.63
C GLN A 133 -11.33 9.16 9.03
N GLY A 134 -12.64 9.24 9.30
CA GLY A 134 -13.38 10.48 9.55
C GLY A 134 -13.57 11.31 8.28
N CYS A 135 -12.53 11.46 7.47
CA CYS A 135 -12.54 12.09 6.15
C CYS A 135 -11.83 11.16 5.15
N PHE A 136 -12.51 10.83 4.06
CA PHE A 136 -12.04 9.96 2.99
C PHE A 136 -11.78 10.77 1.72
N VAL A 137 -10.65 10.51 1.11
CA VAL A 137 -10.16 11.24 -0.06
C VAL A 137 -9.90 10.26 -1.18
N ALA A 138 -10.63 10.37 -2.28
CA ALA A 138 -10.48 9.45 -3.41
C ALA A 138 -10.31 10.20 -4.74
N PRO A 139 -9.18 9.97 -5.44
CA PRO A 139 -9.00 10.47 -6.80
C PRO A 139 -9.70 9.54 -7.80
N PHE A 140 -10.46 10.13 -8.71
CA PHE A 140 -11.10 9.45 -9.82
C PHE A 140 -10.68 10.08 -11.15
N GLU A 141 -10.65 9.27 -12.19
CA GLU A 141 -10.37 9.67 -13.56
C GLU A 141 -11.63 9.47 -14.40
N ARG A 142 -11.91 10.42 -15.29
CA ARG A 142 -12.98 10.30 -16.28
C ARG A 142 -12.66 9.19 -17.28
N VAL A 143 -13.63 8.33 -17.55
CA VAL A 143 -13.52 7.30 -18.58
C VAL A 143 -13.72 7.95 -19.97
N PRO A 144 -12.92 7.61 -21.00
CA PRO A 144 -13.12 8.17 -22.34
C PRO A 144 -14.53 7.88 -22.89
N ASP A 145 -15.18 8.90 -23.48
CA ASP A 145 -16.57 8.80 -23.96
C ASP A 145 -16.75 7.71 -25.02
N ASP A 146 -15.80 7.60 -25.96
CA ASP A 146 -15.85 6.56 -27.01
C ASP A 146 -15.72 5.15 -26.44
N ALA A 147 -15.00 5.01 -25.32
CA ALA A 147 -14.90 3.76 -24.60
C ALA A 147 -16.23 3.43 -23.89
N LEU A 148 -16.88 4.42 -23.24
CA LEU A 148 -18.19 4.25 -22.62
C LEU A 148 -19.31 3.89 -23.62
N LYS A 149 -19.23 4.35 -24.87
CA LYS A 149 -20.20 3.97 -25.92
C LYS A 149 -20.15 2.48 -26.26
N SER A 150 -18.95 1.89 -26.22
CA SER A 150 -18.71 0.51 -26.64
C SER A 150 -18.69 -0.47 -25.47
N PHE A 151 -18.27 0.00 -24.29
CA PHE A 151 -18.05 -0.81 -23.08
C PHE A 151 -18.59 -0.06 -21.84
N ASN A 152 -19.91 0.11 -21.82
CA ASN A 152 -20.61 0.66 -20.66
C ASN A 152 -20.59 -0.35 -19.48
N LEU A 153 -21.23 0.01 -18.35
CA LEU A 153 -21.26 -0.88 -17.18
C LEU A 153 -22.10 -2.14 -17.42
N GLU A 154 -23.12 -2.10 -18.27
CA GLU A 154 -23.98 -3.26 -18.57
C GLU A 154 -23.16 -4.35 -19.28
N VAL A 155 -22.34 -3.97 -20.27
CA VAL A 155 -21.41 -4.89 -20.95
C VAL A 155 -20.43 -5.53 -19.96
N LEU A 156 -19.92 -4.75 -19.00
CA LEU A 156 -19.03 -5.28 -17.96
C LEU A 156 -19.75 -6.24 -17.00
N ASP A 157 -21.02 -5.99 -16.69
CA ASP A 157 -21.82 -6.90 -15.86
C ASP A 157 -22.13 -8.22 -16.59
N GLU A 158 -22.37 -8.19 -17.89
CA GLU A 158 -22.55 -9.39 -18.74
C GLU A 158 -21.27 -10.25 -18.79
N GLU A 159 -20.10 -9.61 -18.86
CA GLU A 159 -18.79 -10.26 -18.96
C GLU A 159 -18.13 -10.57 -17.60
N ARG A 160 -18.79 -10.22 -16.50
CA ARG A 160 -18.22 -10.15 -15.14
C ARG A 160 -17.59 -11.45 -14.61
N LEU A 161 -18.01 -12.60 -15.15
CA LEU A 161 -17.46 -13.91 -14.76
C LEU A 161 -16.00 -14.08 -15.18
N LEU A 162 -15.62 -13.54 -16.34
CA LEU A 162 -14.28 -13.69 -16.93
C LEU A 162 -13.53 -12.36 -16.99
N HIS A 163 -14.24 -11.24 -17.14
CA HIS A 163 -13.64 -9.93 -17.36
C HIS A 163 -14.20 -8.91 -16.37
N THR A 164 -13.33 -8.21 -15.64
CA THR A 164 -13.75 -7.11 -14.76
C THR A 164 -12.68 -6.03 -14.74
N ASP A 165 -13.11 -4.79 -14.86
CA ASP A 165 -12.24 -3.62 -14.71
C ASP A 165 -12.20 -3.23 -13.24
N MET A 166 -11.10 -3.56 -12.55
CA MET A 166 -11.00 -3.35 -11.11
C MET A 166 -10.93 -1.87 -10.72
N LEU A 167 -10.68 -0.95 -11.65
CA LEU A 167 -10.81 0.50 -11.39
C LEU A 167 -12.26 0.99 -11.50
N ARG A 168 -13.15 0.19 -12.09
CA ARG A 168 -14.60 0.43 -12.20
C ARG A 168 -15.41 -0.52 -11.32
N GLU A 169 -14.76 -1.22 -10.41
CA GLU A 169 -15.38 -2.12 -9.43
C GLU A 169 -15.16 -1.59 -8.01
N THR A 170 -16.12 -1.84 -7.12
CA THR A 170 -16.06 -1.40 -5.72
C THR A 170 -15.66 -2.54 -4.77
N GLY A 171 -15.07 -2.18 -3.63
CA GLY A 171 -14.91 -3.12 -2.51
C GLY A 171 -13.65 -3.98 -2.52
N ARG A 172 -13.63 -5.00 -1.65
CA ARG A 172 -12.42 -5.76 -1.26
C ARG A 172 -11.72 -6.45 -2.43
N ARG A 173 -12.46 -7.02 -3.37
CA ARG A 173 -11.91 -7.69 -4.56
C ARG A 173 -11.14 -6.70 -5.44
N SER A 174 -11.78 -5.60 -5.83
CA SER A 174 -11.15 -4.52 -6.60
C SER A 174 -9.87 -4.03 -5.91
N ASP A 175 -9.97 -3.73 -4.60
CA ASP A 175 -8.85 -3.22 -3.82
C ASP A 175 -7.66 -4.19 -3.83
N ALA A 176 -7.90 -5.49 -3.61
CA ALA A 176 -6.84 -6.49 -3.56
C ALA A 176 -6.10 -6.64 -4.90
N HIS A 177 -6.82 -6.63 -6.02
CA HIS A 177 -6.20 -6.73 -7.35
C HIS A 177 -5.36 -5.49 -7.68
N CYS A 178 -5.90 -4.28 -7.48
CA CYS A 178 -5.20 -3.04 -7.78
C CYS A 178 -3.95 -2.84 -6.92
N VAL A 179 -3.97 -3.32 -5.67
CA VAL A 179 -2.83 -3.19 -4.77
C VAL A 179 -1.62 -4.01 -5.19
N ARG A 180 -1.80 -5.15 -5.87
CA ARG A 180 -0.67 -5.93 -6.43
C ARG A 180 0.10 -5.10 -7.45
N TYR A 181 -0.61 -4.44 -8.36
CA TYR A 181 0.00 -3.52 -9.32
C TYR A 181 0.67 -2.33 -8.63
N ARG A 182 0.03 -1.76 -7.60
CA ARG A 182 0.63 -0.66 -6.83
C ARG A 182 1.93 -1.05 -6.13
N TYR A 183 2.02 -2.24 -5.53
CA TYR A 183 3.28 -2.71 -4.94
C TYR A 183 4.31 -3.13 -6.01
N ALA A 184 3.87 -3.64 -7.15
CA ALA A 184 4.76 -3.93 -8.28
C ALA A 184 5.44 -2.68 -8.82
N ALA A 185 4.72 -1.56 -8.85
CA ALA A 185 5.23 -0.25 -9.26
C ALA A 185 6.48 0.18 -8.46
N GLU A 186 6.62 -0.23 -7.20
CA GLU A 186 7.78 0.09 -6.34
C GLU A 186 9.08 -0.58 -6.82
N TYR A 187 8.98 -1.61 -7.67
CA TYR A 187 10.11 -2.39 -8.16
C TYR A 187 10.44 -2.14 -9.64
N ILE A 188 9.60 -1.34 -10.33
CA ILE A 188 9.84 -0.87 -11.69
C ILE A 188 10.85 0.28 -11.64
N ARG A 189 11.96 0.13 -12.37
CA ARG A 189 13.01 1.16 -12.41
C ARG A 189 12.69 2.19 -13.50
N PRO A 190 13.22 3.42 -13.39
CA PRO A 190 13.08 4.40 -14.45
C PRO A 190 13.51 3.85 -15.81
N GLY A 191 12.67 4.05 -16.82
CA GLY A 191 12.89 3.61 -18.19
C GLY A 191 12.67 2.11 -18.44
N ASP A 192 12.32 1.31 -17.43
CA ASP A 192 12.07 -0.12 -17.64
C ASP A 192 10.95 -0.34 -18.68
N ARG A 193 11.16 -1.33 -19.55
CA ARG A 193 10.12 -1.86 -20.44
C ARG A 193 9.35 -2.92 -19.67
N VAL A 194 8.07 -2.67 -19.46
CA VAL A 194 7.21 -3.49 -18.60
C VAL A 194 6.34 -4.38 -19.47
N LEU A 195 6.22 -5.64 -19.08
CA LEU A 195 5.22 -6.57 -19.62
C LEU A 195 4.22 -6.92 -18.52
N ASP A 196 2.94 -6.75 -18.81
CA ASP A 196 1.83 -7.19 -17.98
C ASP A 196 1.23 -8.43 -18.66
N VAL A 197 1.50 -9.62 -18.11
CA VAL A 197 1.11 -10.91 -18.70
C VAL A 197 -0.21 -11.35 -18.09
N ALA A 198 -1.16 -11.75 -18.94
CA ALA A 198 -2.58 -11.91 -18.61
C ALA A 198 -3.17 -10.61 -18.04
N CYS A 199 -3.01 -9.51 -18.80
CA CYS A 199 -3.40 -8.17 -18.36
C CYS A 199 -4.93 -7.95 -18.23
N GLY A 200 -5.74 -8.92 -18.68
CA GLY A 200 -7.20 -8.83 -18.72
C GLY A 200 -7.66 -7.56 -19.43
N LEU A 201 -8.45 -6.74 -18.73
CA LEU A 201 -8.99 -5.48 -19.25
C LEU A 201 -7.99 -4.30 -19.24
N GLY A 202 -6.72 -4.54 -18.88
CA GLY A 202 -5.62 -3.60 -19.06
C GLY A 202 -5.49 -2.48 -18.02
N TYR A 203 -6.34 -2.44 -16.99
CA TYR A 203 -6.28 -1.42 -15.94
C TYR A 203 -4.95 -1.46 -15.18
N GLY A 204 -4.41 -2.65 -14.92
CA GLY A 204 -3.13 -2.84 -14.24
C GLY A 204 -1.95 -2.26 -15.02
N SER A 205 -1.88 -2.57 -16.31
CA SER A 205 -0.91 -1.98 -17.24
C SER A 205 -0.92 -0.45 -17.22
N ARG A 206 -2.10 0.18 -17.18
CA ARG A 206 -2.23 1.64 -17.05
C ARG A 206 -1.65 2.13 -15.73
N MET A 207 -2.01 1.48 -14.62
CA MET A 207 -1.54 1.84 -13.28
C MET A 207 -0.02 1.81 -13.20
N LEU A 208 0.62 0.74 -13.71
CA LEU A 208 2.07 0.62 -13.72
C LEU A 208 2.75 1.76 -14.48
N PHE A 209 2.16 2.20 -15.59
CA PHE A 209 2.69 3.33 -16.36
C PHE A 209 2.53 4.67 -15.64
N GLU A 210 1.33 4.98 -15.11
CA GLU A 210 1.04 6.28 -14.52
C GLU A 210 1.71 6.52 -13.17
N THR A 211 1.98 5.45 -12.40
CA THR A 211 2.55 5.54 -11.06
C THR A 211 4.07 5.36 -11.03
N THR A 212 4.71 5.22 -12.20
CA THR A 212 6.16 5.00 -12.31
C THR A 212 6.79 5.84 -13.42
N LEU A 213 8.12 5.73 -13.54
CA LEU A 213 8.87 6.29 -14.67
C LEU A 213 9.17 5.22 -15.74
N ALA A 214 8.30 4.23 -15.92
CA ALA A 214 8.47 3.21 -16.96
C ALA A 214 8.59 3.82 -18.36
N GLY A 215 9.44 3.23 -19.20
CA GLY A 215 9.61 3.68 -20.58
C GLY A 215 8.39 3.36 -21.45
N SER A 216 7.84 2.17 -21.22
CA SER A 216 6.63 1.63 -21.89
C SER A 216 6.07 0.45 -21.11
N VAL A 217 4.77 0.20 -21.26
CA VAL A 217 4.06 -1.00 -20.78
C VAL A 217 3.39 -1.70 -21.96
N LEU A 218 3.59 -3.00 -22.07
CA LEU A 218 2.86 -3.88 -22.99
C LEU A 218 1.99 -4.82 -22.17
N GLY A 219 0.68 -4.77 -22.33
CA GLY A 219 -0.25 -5.77 -21.81
C GLY A 219 -0.50 -6.87 -22.84
N VAL A 220 -0.44 -8.13 -22.40
CA VAL A 220 -0.77 -9.29 -23.23
C VAL A 220 -1.81 -10.14 -22.53
N ASP A 221 -2.85 -10.54 -23.27
CA ASP A 221 -3.91 -11.42 -22.79
C ASP A 221 -4.41 -12.31 -23.94
N LEU A 222 -4.99 -13.46 -23.63
CA LEU A 222 -5.56 -14.37 -24.63
C LEU A 222 -6.93 -13.88 -25.12
N SER A 223 -7.63 -13.05 -24.34
CA SER A 223 -8.97 -12.55 -24.64
C SER A 223 -8.96 -11.42 -25.68
N ASP A 224 -9.53 -11.68 -26.87
CA ASP A 224 -9.76 -10.64 -27.89
C ASP A 224 -10.60 -9.48 -27.32
N PHE A 225 -11.70 -9.82 -26.63
CA PHE A 225 -12.57 -8.84 -25.97
C PHE A 225 -11.80 -7.99 -24.96
N GLY A 226 -11.00 -8.63 -24.10
CA GLY A 226 -10.24 -7.94 -23.08
C GLY A 226 -9.23 -6.95 -23.65
N ILE A 227 -8.57 -7.34 -24.74
CA ILE A 227 -7.62 -6.48 -25.44
C ILE A 227 -8.31 -5.34 -26.20
N GLU A 228 -9.48 -5.56 -26.81
CA GLU A 228 -10.28 -4.50 -27.41
C GLU A 228 -10.73 -3.46 -26.38
N TYR A 229 -11.25 -3.93 -25.23
CA TYR A 229 -11.57 -3.07 -24.09
C TYR A 229 -10.35 -2.27 -23.62
N ALA A 230 -9.22 -2.94 -23.37
CA ALA A 230 -8.00 -2.32 -22.89
C ALA A 230 -7.49 -1.23 -23.84
N ARG A 231 -7.58 -1.46 -25.17
CA ARG A 231 -7.23 -0.47 -26.19
C ARG A 231 -8.14 0.75 -26.13
N ALA A 232 -9.44 0.57 -25.97
CA ALA A 232 -10.39 1.68 -25.89
C ALA A 232 -10.23 2.49 -24.59
N HIS A 233 -9.95 1.83 -23.46
CA HIS A 233 -9.97 2.47 -22.14
C HIS A 233 -8.62 2.99 -21.64
N TYR A 234 -7.51 2.36 -22.03
CA TYR A 234 -6.24 2.51 -21.31
C TYR A 234 -5.01 2.75 -22.20
N ALA A 235 -5.11 2.55 -23.52
CA ALA A 235 -3.97 2.69 -24.41
C ALA A 235 -3.41 4.11 -24.45
N LEU A 236 -2.08 4.19 -24.57
CA LEU A 236 -1.36 5.39 -24.94
C LEU A 236 -0.42 5.05 -26.08
N PRO A 237 -0.62 5.61 -27.29
CA PRO A 237 0.26 5.34 -28.43
C PRO A 237 1.74 5.48 -28.07
N GLY A 238 2.51 4.41 -28.31
CA GLY A 238 3.96 4.35 -28.03
C GLY A 238 4.37 4.25 -26.56
N LYS A 239 3.41 4.15 -25.63
CA LYS A 239 3.67 4.11 -24.17
C LYS A 239 2.96 2.97 -23.46
N VAL A 240 1.65 2.80 -23.67
CA VAL A 240 0.86 1.70 -23.12
C VAL A 240 0.13 1.02 -24.27
N GLN A 241 0.51 -0.22 -24.56
CA GLN A 241 0.01 -0.98 -25.71
C GLN A 241 -0.55 -2.32 -25.25
N TYR A 242 -1.48 -2.87 -26.04
CA TYR A 242 -2.14 -4.13 -25.73
C TYR A 242 -2.16 -5.04 -26.95
N ALA A 243 -1.81 -6.31 -26.76
CA ALA A 243 -1.77 -7.31 -27.81
C ALA A 243 -2.40 -8.63 -27.35
N VAL A 244 -3.12 -9.28 -28.27
CA VAL A 244 -3.60 -10.65 -28.03
C VAL A 244 -2.41 -11.59 -28.11
N GLY A 245 -2.25 -12.47 -27.13
CA GLY A 245 -1.13 -13.40 -27.09
C GLY A 245 -1.23 -14.43 -25.98
N ASP A 246 -0.63 -15.59 -26.23
CA ASP A 246 -0.55 -16.69 -25.27
C ASP A 246 0.65 -16.49 -24.33
N ALA A 247 0.39 -16.50 -23.02
CA ALA A 247 1.38 -16.38 -21.97
C ALA A 247 2.42 -17.52 -21.98
N GLU A 248 2.08 -18.71 -22.49
CA GLU A 248 3.00 -19.85 -22.61
C GLU A 248 3.93 -19.80 -23.84
N SER A 249 3.73 -18.84 -24.75
CA SER A 249 4.58 -18.67 -25.93
C SER A 249 5.16 -17.27 -26.10
N LEU A 250 4.47 -16.23 -25.59
CA LEU A 250 4.81 -14.81 -25.74
C LEU A 250 5.32 -14.47 -27.15
N THR A 251 4.64 -15.03 -28.15
CA THR A 251 5.04 -14.90 -29.55
C THR A 251 5.04 -13.44 -29.97
N GLY A 252 6.13 -12.98 -30.58
CA GLY A 252 6.29 -11.57 -30.98
C GLY A 252 7.04 -10.70 -29.96
N ILE A 253 7.34 -11.22 -28.78
CA ILE A 253 8.22 -10.56 -27.80
C ILE A 253 9.63 -11.13 -27.92
N ALA A 254 10.62 -10.25 -28.13
CA ALA A 254 12.01 -10.65 -28.31
C ALA A 254 12.66 -11.13 -27.00
N ASP A 255 13.68 -11.96 -27.12
CA ASP A 255 14.49 -12.42 -25.99
C ASP A 255 15.14 -11.23 -25.29
N ALA A 256 15.15 -11.25 -23.95
CA ALA A 256 15.75 -10.22 -23.11
C ALA A 256 15.35 -8.77 -23.47
N SER A 257 14.12 -8.56 -23.95
CA SER A 257 13.59 -7.27 -24.33
C SER A 257 12.73 -6.58 -23.27
N ILE A 258 12.46 -7.24 -22.15
CA ILE A 258 11.60 -6.74 -21.06
C ILE A 258 12.44 -6.57 -19.79
N ASP A 259 12.27 -5.49 -19.04
CA ASP A 259 13.02 -5.23 -17.81
C ASP A 259 12.22 -5.60 -16.55
N PHE A 260 10.89 -5.53 -16.61
CA PHE A 260 9.98 -5.91 -15.53
C PHE A 260 8.76 -6.65 -16.05
N ILE A 261 8.35 -7.73 -15.37
CA ILE A 261 7.12 -8.48 -15.67
C ILE A 261 6.19 -8.43 -14.46
N ALA A 262 4.95 -7.98 -14.67
CA ALA A 262 3.81 -8.22 -13.78
C ALA A 262 3.04 -9.46 -14.29
N ALA A 263 2.77 -10.39 -13.39
CA ALA A 263 2.20 -11.70 -13.71
C ALA A 263 1.25 -12.15 -12.58
N PHE A 264 0.07 -11.55 -12.52
CA PHE A 264 -0.83 -11.72 -11.37
C PHE A 264 -2.02 -12.61 -11.71
N GLU A 265 -2.32 -13.58 -10.83
CA GLU A 265 -3.45 -14.53 -10.96
C GLU A 265 -3.46 -15.22 -12.33
N THR A 266 -2.38 -15.94 -12.64
CA THR A 266 -2.19 -16.51 -14.00
C THR A 266 -1.62 -17.91 -13.95
N ILE A 267 -0.65 -18.17 -13.07
CA ILE A 267 0.09 -19.43 -13.06
C ILE A 267 -0.80 -20.64 -12.68
N GLU A 268 -1.85 -20.41 -11.92
CA GLU A 268 -2.90 -21.37 -11.57
C GLU A 268 -3.84 -21.73 -12.74
N HIS A 269 -3.88 -20.87 -13.78
CA HIS A 269 -4.74 -21.02 -14.95
C HIS A 269 -4.03 -21.63 -16.16
N VAL A 270 -2.70 -21.57 -16.23
CA VAL A 270 -1.95 -22.09 -17.38
C VAL A 270 -1.82 -23.62 -17.32
N PRO A 271 -2.07 -24.35 -18.41
CA PRO A 271 -1.87 -25.80 -18.47
C PRO A 271 -0.43 -26.26 -18.22
N HIS A 272 0.57 -25.45 -18.60
CA HIS A 272 1.99 -25.79 -18.44
C HIS A 272 2.78 -24.66 -17.75
N PRO A 273 2.77 -24.61 -16.40
CA PRO A 273 3.51 -23.61 -15.63
C PRO A 273 5.02 -23.56 -15.95
N ASP A 274 5.62 -24.70 -16.32
CA ASP A 274 7.03 -24.76 -16.72
C ASP A 274 7.31 -24.04 -18.05
N ARG A 275 6.39 -24.12 -19.03
CA ARG A 275 6.49 -23.38 -20.30
C ARG A 275 6.32 -21.89 -20.04
N TYR A 276 5.29 -21.53 -19.27
CA TYR A 276 5.03 -20.15 -18.85
C TYR A 276 6.27 -19.51 -18.20
N LEU A 277 6.82 -20.13 -17.14
CA LEU A 277 8.00 -19.59 -16.45
C LEU A 277 9.23 -19.50 -17.36
N ARG A 278 9.43 -20.47 -18.27
CA ARG A 278 10.51 -20.41 -19.28
C ARG A 278 10.36 -19.21 -20.21
N GLU A 279 9.16 -18.94 -20.70
CA GLU A 279 8.91 -17.79 -21.59
C GLU A 279 9.07 -16.46 -20.87
N LEU A 280 8.60 -16.35 -19.62
CA LEU A 280 8.90 -15.18 -18.78
C LEU A 280 10.41 -14.97 -18.65
N LYS A 281 11.20 -16.03 -18.38
CA LYS A 281 12.67 -15.94 -18.31
C LYS A 281 13.28 -15.58 -19.66
N ARG A 282 12.75 -16.07 -20.78
CA ARG A 282 13.26 -15.79 -22.13
C ARG A 282 13.17 -14.30 -22.44
N VAL A 283 11.99 -13.70 -22.28
CA VAL A 283 11.74 -12.29 -22.62
C VAL A 283 12.37 -11.32 -21.61
N LEU A 284 12.56 -11.74 -20.36
CA LEU A 284 13.16 -10.90 -19.32
C LEU A 284 14.65 -10.68 -19.57
N ALA A 285 15.11 -9.44 -19.45
CA ALA A 285 16.50 -9.05 -19.57
C ALA A 285 17.31 -9.53 -18.35
N PRO A 286 18.63 -9.78 -18.47
CA PRO A 286 19.47 -10.10 -17.31
C PRO A 286 19.37 -9.02 -16.22
N GLY A 287 19.12 -9.41 -14.97
CA GLY A 287 18.87 -8.47 -13.87
C GLY A 287 17.49 -7.80 -13.90
N GLY A 288 16.65 -8.11 -14.89
CA GLY A 288 15.23 -7.79 -14.91
C GLY A 288 14.47 -8.56 -13.83
N ARG A 289 13.30 -8.05 -13.44
CA ARG A 289 12.48 -8.59 -12.36
C ARG A 289 11.15 -9.13 -12.87
N VAL A 290 10.61 -10.12 -12.18
CA VAL A 290 9.24 -10.61 -12.34
C VAL A 290 8.57 -10.59 -10.99
N MET A 291 7.36 -10.05 -10.92
CA MET A 291 6.50 -10.16 -9.75
C MET A 291 5.29 -11.00 -10.12
N LEU A 292 5.12 -12.12 -9.43
CA LEU A 292 4.05 -13.07 -9.72
C LEU A 292 3.37 -13.55 -8.45
N CYS A 293 2.09 -13.87 -8.53
CA CYS A 293 1.31 -14.38 -7.42
C CYS A 293 0.46 -15.60 -7.81
N ALA A 294 0.01 -16.31 -6.78
CA ALA A 294 -1.06 -17.29 -6.88
C ALA A 294 -1.89 -17.27 -5.58
N PRO A 295 -3.16 -17.68 -5.65
CA PRO A 295 -3.96 -18.03 -4.47
C PRO A 295 -3.23 -19.08 -3.63
N ASN A 296 -3.29 -18.94 -2.30
CA ASN A 296 -2.58 -19.79 -1.37
C ASN A 296 -3.50 -20.84 -0.73
N ASP A 297 -3.31 -22.08 -1.17
CA ASP A 297 -4.04 -23.27 -0.76
C ASP A 297 -5.55 -23.04 -0.88
N TRP A 298 -5.98 -22.59 -2.06
CA TRP A 298 -7.36 -22.19 -2.33
C TRP A 298 -8.24 -23.41 -2.58
N THR A 299 -8.58 -24.13 -1.50
CA THR A 299 -9.43 -25.33 -1.55
C THR A 299 -10.68 -25.21 -0.70
N ASP A 300 -11.79 -25.77 -1.19
CA ASP A 300 -13.03 -26.00 -0.43
C ASP A 300 -12.88 -27.15 0.59
N GLU A 301 -13.96 -27.51 1.30
CA GLU A 301 -13.99 -28.62 2.25
C GLU A 301 -13.66 -30.00 1.66
N THR A 302 -13.67 -30.13 0.33
CA THR A 302 -13.27 -31.35 -0.40
C THR A 302 -11.78 -31.39 -0.72
N GLY A 303 -11.04 -30.31 -0.41
CA GLY A 303 -9.63 -30.16 -0.74
C GLY A 303 -9.39 -29.83 -2.21
N ARG A 304 -10.40 -29.35 -2.93
CA ARG A 304 -10.31 -28.96 -4.35
C ARG A 304 -10.55 -27.47 -4.52
N ASP A 305 -9.97 -26.90 -5.56
CA ASP A 305 -10.28 -25.51 -5.91
C ASP A 305 -11.72 -25.43 -6.45
N PRO A 306 -12.60 -24.60 -5.87
CA PRO A 306 -13.96 -24.43 -6.35
C PRO A 306 -14.02 -23.70 -7.70
N ASN A 307 -12.94 -23.04 -8.14
CA ASN A 307 -12.90 -22.39 -9.45
C ASN A 307 -12.58 -23.41 -10.56
N PRO A 308 -13.49 -23.67 -11.50
CA PRO A 308 -13.26 -24.64 -12.58
C PRO A 308 -12.13 -24.23 -13.55
N PHE A 309 -11.70 -22.97 -13.51
CA PHE A 309 -10.61 -22.46 -14.33
C PHE A 309 -9.25 -22.51 -13.63
N HIS A 310 -9.18 -22.92 -12.35
CA HIS A 310 -7.91 -23.20 -11.66
C HIS A 310 -7.48 -24.63 -11.96
N LEU A 311 -6.45 -24.78 -12.78
CA LEU A 311 -5.87 -26.08 -13.13
C LEU A 311 -4.91 -26.59 -12.05
N HIS A 312 -4.46 -25.69 -11.18
CA HIS A 312 -3.45 -25.97 -10.17
C HIS A 312 -3.77 -25.29 -8.84
N VAL A 313 -3.83 -26.09 -7.77
CA VAL A 313 -3.77 -25.55 -6.40
C VAL A 313 -2.31 -25.24 -6.09
N TYR A 314 -2.06 -24.01 -5.63
CA TYR A 314 -0.74 -23.55 -5.20
C TYR A 314 -0.68 -23.44 -3.69
N THR A 315 0.46 -23.81 -3.12
CA THR A 315 0.85 -23.47 -1.75
C THR A 315 2.09 -22.60 -1.81
N TRP A 316 2.44 -21.94 -0.70
CA TRP A 316 3.73 -21.25 -0.56
C TRP A 316 4.90 -22.08 -1.09
N ASP A 317 5.04 -23.32 -0.61
CA ASP A 317 6.19 -24.17 -0.93
C ASP A 317 6.20 -24.58 -2.41
N LYS A 318 5.05 -24.91 -2.97
CA LYS A 318 4.95 -25.27 -4.40
C LYS A 318 5.30 -24.09 -5.29
N LEU A 319 4.69 -22.92 -5.04
CA LEU A 319 4.98 -21.72 -5.84
C LEU A 319 6.44 -21.32 -5.70
N ARG A 320 6.99 -21.33 -4.47
CA ARG A 320 8.40 -21.03 -4.24
C ARG A 320 9.32 -21.96 -5.00
N ALA A 321 9.07 -23.28 -4.96
CA ALA A 321 9.88 -24.27 -5.64
C ALA A 321 9.90 -24.06 -7.16
N GLU A 322 8.74 -23.82 -7.76
CA GLU A 322 8.62 -23.58 -9.21
C GLU A 322 9.31 -22.27 -9.62
N VAL A 323 9.06 -21.16 -8.91
CA VAL A 323 9.64 -19.87 -9.27
C VAL A 323 11.16 -19.85 -9.04
N SER A 324 11.64 -20.43 -7.94
CA SER A 324 13.09 -20.48 -7.63
C SER A 324 13.90 -21.39 -8.56
N SER A 325 13.24 -22.30 -9.29
CA SER A 325 13.89 -23.09 -10.34
C SER A 325 14.36 -22.23 -11.53
N THR A 326 13.73 -21.07 -11.73
CA THR A 326 13.89 -20.23 -12.91
C THR A 326 14.50 -18.87 -12.56
N PHE A 327 14.09 -18.28 -11.43
CA PHE A 327 14.47 -16.94 -10.99
C PHE A 327 15.15 -16.94 -9.62
N LEU A 328 15.99 -15.93 -9.38
CA LEU A 328 16.55 -15.66 -8.07
C LEU A 328 15.51 -14.89 -7.24
N LEU A 329 14.98 -15.51 -6.19
CA LEU A 329 13.97 -14.89 -5.34
C LEU A 329 14.58 -13.74 -4.51
N GLU A 330 14.15 -12.52 -4.80
CA GLU A 330 14.62 -11.30 -4.13
C GLU A 330 13.80 -11.00 -2.88
N LYS A 331 12.47 -11.04 -3.00
CA LYS A 331 11.50 -10.78 -1.91
C LYS A 331 10.29 -11.68 -2.06
N ALA A 332 9.55 -11.83 -0.97
CA ALA A 332 8.26 -12.50 -0.97
C ALA A 332 7.27 -11.73 -0.11
N PHE A 333 5.99 -11.83 -0.45
CA PHE A 333 4.91 -11.13 0.22
C PHE A 333 3.72 -12.05 0.39
N ILE A 334 2.92 -11.74 1.40
CA ILE A 334 1.60 -12.32 1.59
C ILE A 334 0.56 -11.20 1.58
N GLN A 335 -0.58 -11.51 0.98
CA GLN A 335 -1.70 -10.58 0.89
C GLN A 335 -2.95 -11.21 1.51
N VAL A 336 -3.62 -10.40 2.31
CA VAL A 336 -4.98 -10.64 2.81
C VAL A 336 -5.87 -9.56 2.18
N ALA A 337 -6.91 -9.96 1.47
CA ALA A 337 -8.00 -9.10 1.01
C ALA A 337 -9.09 -8.92 2.06
N GLY A 338 -9.34 -9.97 2.83
CA GLY A 338 -10.56 -10.03 3.62
C GLY A 338 -11.78 -10.18 2.72
N GLY A 339 -12.79 -10.89 3.20
CA GLY A 339 -14.01 -11.20 2.44
C GLY A 339 -13.85 -12.29 1.39
N ALA A 340 -12.66 -12.89 1.22
CA ALA A 340 -12.45 -14.08 0.40
C ALA A 340 -12.40 -15.34 1.28
N MET A 341 -12.06 -16.50 0.72
CA MET A 341 -12.39 -17.81 1.33
C MET A 341 -11.77 -18.03 2.71
N LYS A 342 -10.43 -18.02 2.82
CA LYS A 342 -9.72 -18.40 4.06
C LYS A 342 -9.65 -17.28 5.09
N CYS A 343 -9.42 -16.05 4.63
CA CYS A 343 -9.26 -14.90 5.51
C CYS A 343 -10.51 -14.01 5.50
N HIS A 344 -11.71 -14.61 5.39
CA HIS A 344 -12.97 -13.90 5.17
C HIS A 344 -13.20 -12.74 6.15
N PHE A 345 -12.87 -12.94 7.43
CA PHE A 345 -13.07 -11.94 8.49
C PHE A 345 -11.80 -11.16 8.84
N SER A 346 -10.70 -11.38 8.12
CA SER A 346 -9.41 -10.75 8.39
C SER A 346 -9.31 -9.36 7.75
N PRO A 347 -8.58 -8.42 8.38
CA PRO A 347 -8.34 -7.10 7.78
C PRO A 347 -7.45 -7.22 6.55
N ARG A 348 -7.66 -6.32 5.57
CA ARG A 348 -6.77 -6.16 4.41
C ARG A 348 -5.35 -5.94 4.89
N SER A 349 -4.39 -6.70 4.38
CA SER A 349 -2.99 -6.47 4.67
C SER A 349 -2.10 -6.92 3.52
N TRP A 350 -0.95 -6.26 3.41
CA TRP A 350 0.14 -6.63 2.53
C TRP A 350 1.41 -6.62 3.36
N ARG A 351 2.13 -7.74 3.39
CA ARG A 351 3.33 -7.85 4.23
C ARG A 351 4.45 -8.54 3.50
N GLU A 352 5.64 -7.97 3.59
CA GLU A 352 6.87 -8.66 3.20
C GLU A 352 7.21 -9.73 4.24
N VAL A 353 7.60 -10.90 3.77
CA VAL A 353 8.00 -12.03 4.62
C VAL A 353 9.31 -12.63 4.11
N ASP A 354 9.99 -13.43 4.94
CA ASP A 354 11.22 -14.10 4.52
C ASP A 354 10.90 -15.17 3.45
N VAL A 355 11.53 -15.01 2.29
CA VAL A 355 11.49 -15.97 1.16
C VAL A 355 11.73 -17.41 1.59
N ASN A 356 12.58 -17.63 2.61
CA ASN A 356 12.97 -18.96 3.09
C ASN A 356 12.15 -19.50 4.25
N LYS A 357 11.40 -18.63 4.93
CA LYS A 357 10.65 -18.96 6.14
C LYS A 357 9.44 -18.05 6.22
N PRO A 358 8.30 -18.42 5.63
CA PRO A 358 7.07 -17.78 6.04
C PRO A 358 6.88 -18.11 7.51
N GLU A 359 6.92 -17.12 8.40
CA GLU A 359 6.21 -17.26 9.67
C GLU A 359 4.77 -17.59 9.26
N TYR A 360 4.27 -18.77 9.67
CA TYR A 360 3.04 -19.33 9.13
C TYR A 360 1.86 -18.47 9.60
N GLU A 361 1.54 -17.47 8.79
CA GLU A 361 0.39 -16.62 8.94
C GLU A 361 -0.54 -16.88 7.76
N GLU A 362 -1.80 -17.15 8.08
CA GLU A 362 -2.82 -17.44 7.08
C GLU A 362 -3.00 -16.22 6.16
N ALA A 363 -2.89 -16.47 4.85
CA ALA A 363 -3.02 -15.47 3.81
C ALA A 363 -3.67 -16.08 2.58
N GLU A 364 -4.43 -15.25 1.86
CA GLU A 364 -5.20 -15.64 0.68
C GLU A 364 -4.32 -15.70 -0.57
N TRP A 365 -3.28 -14.86 -0.66
CA TRP A 365 -2.32 -14.86 -1.77
C TRP A 365 -0.88 -14.83 -1.32
N VAL A 366 -0.06 -15.54 -2.09
CA VAL A 366 1.40 -15.54 -1.96
C VAL A 366 2.01 -14.90 -3.20
N VAL A 367 3.00 -14.03 -2.99
CA VAL A 367 3.59 -13.23 -4.07
C VAL A 367 5.10 -13.30 -3.99
N PHE A 368 5.77 -13.54 -5.11
CA PHE A 368 7.22 -13.57 -5.19
C PHE A 368 7.74 -12.50 -6.16
N LEU A 369 8.79 -11.82 -5.74
CA LEU A 369 9.62 -10.99 -6.61
C LEU A 369 10.88 -11.79 -6.98
N GLY A 370 10.95 -12.24 -8.23
CA GLY A 370 12.09 -12.94 -8.80
C GLY A 370 12.96 -12.02 -9.67
N MET A 371 14.25 -12.35 -9.79
CA MET A 371 15.20 -11.69 -10.69
C MET A 371 15.84 -12.71 -11.62
N LYS A 372 15.94 -12.40 -12.93
CA LYS A 372 16.79 -13.19 -13.84
C LYS A 372 18.25 -12.97 -13.48
N ASP A 373 19.03 -14.04 -13.31
CA ASP A 373 20.43 -13.95 -12.87
C ASP A 373 21.22 -12.99 -13.80
N PRO A 374 21.70 -11.84 -13.30
CA PRO A 374 22.42 -10.84 -14.11
C PRO A 374 23.81 -11.32 -14.53
N THR A 375 24.29 -12.44 -13.97
CA THR A 375 25.63 -13.00 -14.24
C THR A 375 25.61 -14.13 -15.26
N GLU A 376 24.44 -14.56 -15.72
CA GLU A 376 24.33 -15.50 -16.85
C GLU A 376 24.72 -14.78 -18.16
N PRO A 377 25.50 -15.42 -19.05
CA PRO A 377 25.84 -14.82 -20.34
C PRO A 377 24.57 -14.65 -21.17
N GLY A 378 24.11 -13.41 -21.32
CA GLY A 378 23.02 -13.05 -22.22
C GLY A 378 23.60 -12.68 -23.59
N GLY A 379 23.08 -13.27 -24.67
CA GLY A 379 23.39 -12.82 -26.04
C GLY A 379 22.81 -11.44 -26.38
N ALA A 380 22.05 -10.84 -25.46
CA ALA A 380 21.36 -9.57 -25.66
C ALA A 380 22.25 -8.36 -25.36
N VAL A 381 22.15 -7.36 -26.23
CA VAL A 381 22.87 -6.09 -26.09
C VAL A 381 22.22 -5.25 -25.00
N PHE A 382 23.01 -4.82 -24.02
CA PHE A 382 22.55 -3.90 -22.99
C PHE A 382 22.24 -2.53 -23.60
N LYS A 383 21.09 -1.97 -23.21
CA LYS A 383 20.69 -0.61 -23.52
C LYS A 383 20.40 0.11 -22.22
N GLU A 384 20.98 1.30 -22.04
CA GLU A 384 20.57 2.19 -20.97
C GLU A 384 19.17 2.72 -21.30
N THR A 385 18.25 2.53 -20.37
CA THR A 385 16.84 2.88 -20.56
C THR A 385 16.39 3.99 -19.63
N ALA A 386 17.07 4.18 -18.50
CA ALA A 386 16.71 5.19 -17.54
C ALA A 386 17.04 6.59 -18.07
N TRP A 387 18.20 6.74 -18.70
CA TRP A 387 18.75 8.05 -19.06
C TRP A 387 19.15 8.12 -20.53
N GLU A 388 18.97 9.31 -21.12
CA GLU A 388 19.54 9.59 -22.42
C GLU A 388 21.06 9.68 -22.33
N ILE A 389 21.76 8.95 -23.20
CA ILE A 389 23.22 9.00 -23.30
C ILE A 389 23.61 10.02 -24.37
N PRO A 390 24.29 11.13 -24.00
CA PRO A 390 24.81 12.08 -24.98
C PRO A 390 25.75 11.42 -25.99
N SER A 391 25.65 11.82 -27.26
CA SER A 391 26.55 11.37 -28.33
C SER A 391 27.94 11.99 -28.23
N SER A 392 28.68 11.65 -27.18
CA SER A 392 30.03 12.15 -26.91
C SER A 392 30.87 11.11 -26.21
N SER A 393 32.07 10.84 -26.73
CA SER A 393 33.04 9.95 -26.08
C SER A 393 33.55 10.49 -24.73
N ARG A 394 33.25 11.74 -24.40
CA ARG A 394 33.59 12.37 -23.12
C ARG A 394 32.56 12.09 -22.02
N PHE A 395 31.37 11.58 -22.35
CA PHE A 395 30.35 11.23 -21.36
C PHE A 395 30.65 9.84 -20.76
N ASN A 396 30.54 9.72 -19.44
CA ASN A 396 31.03 8.57 -18.68
C ASN A 396 30.01 8.04 -17.66
N VAL A 397 29.26 8.88 -16.95
CA VAL A 397 28.56 8.48 -15.71
C VAL A 397 27.57 7.32 -15.89
N SER A 398 26.87 7.26 -17.03
CA SER A 398 25.99 6.13 -17.41
C SER A 398 26.44 5.43 -18.69
N ALA A 399 27.71 5.55 -19.08
CA ALA A 399 28.28 4.88 -20.25
C ALA A 399 28.60 3.40 -19.97
N PHE A 400 27.67 2.68 -19.34
CA PHE A 400 27.90 1.32 -18.82
C PHE A 400 28.17 0.32 -19.94
N ALA A 401 27.40 0.37 -21.04
CA ALA A 401 27.57 -0.49 -22.21
C ALA A 401 28.99 -0.41 -22.82
N ARG A 402 29.63 0.76 -22.73
CA ARG A 402 30.98 1.00 -23.24
C ARG A 402 32.05 0.41 -22.32
N ASP A 403 31.84 0.53 -21.01
CA ASP A 403 32.91 0.42 -20.03
C ASP A 403 32.87 -0.87 -19.19
N TYR A 404 31.70 -1.51 -19.00
CA TYR A 404 31.58 -2.79 -18.30
C TYR A 404 31.71 -3.95 -19.27
N LEU A 405 32.23 -5.09 -18.80
CA LEU A 405 32.18 -6.34 -19.56
C LEU A 405 30.76 -6.91 -19.51
N ASN A 406 30.14 -6.84 -18.33
CA ASN A 406 28.73 -7.14 -18.12
C ASN A 406 28.00 -5.90 -17.54
N PRO A 407 27.45 -5.02 -18.40
CA PRO A 407 26.73 -3.83 -17.95
C PRO A 407 25.41 -4.13 -17.21
N TRP A 408 24.83 -5.33 -17.33
CA TRP A 408 23.62 -5.71 -16.59
C TRP A 408 23.82 -5.74 -15.07
N LEU A 409 25.07 -5.90 -14.62
CA LEU A 409 25.44 -5.79 -13.20
C LEU A 409 25.05 -4.44 -12.60
N VAL A 410 24.92 -3.38 -13.41
CA VAL A 410 24.55 -2.06 -12.89
C VAL A 410 23.16 -2.08 -12.27
N LYS A 411 22.19 -2.69 -12.96
CA LYS A 411 20.80 -2.80 -12.52
C LYS A 411 20.61 -3.78 -11.37
N ALA A 412 21.54 -4.71 -11.10
CA ALA A 412 21.35 -5.74 -10.08
C ALA A 412 22.31 -5.66 -8.87
N MET A 413 23.51 -5.11 -9.05
CA MET A 413 24.58 -5.11 -8.03
C MET A 413 25.07 -3.70 -7.65
N VAL A 414 25.08 -2.75 -8.59
CA VAL A 414 25.81 -1.48 -8.43
C VAL A 414 24.92 -0.30 -8.05
N ALA A 415 23.94 0.05 -8.88
CA ALA A 415 23.21 1.31 -8.75
C ALA A 415 22.18 1.24 -7.61
N ILE A 416 22.34 2.09 -6.59
CA ILE A 416 21.37 2.20 -5.49
C ILE A 416 20.02 2.64 -6.06
N GLY A 417 18.93 2.06 -5.54
CA GLY A 417 17.57 2.24 -6.09
C GLY A 417 17.24 1.32 -7.27
N GLN A 418 18.24 0.76 -7.96
CA GLN A 418 18.02 -0.23 -9.02
C GLN A 418 18.44 -1.64 -8.61
N ARG A 419 19.60 -1.76 -7.95
CA ARG A 419 20.20 -3.03 -7.50
C ARG A 419 19.29 -3.81 -6.58
N SER A 420 19.61 -5.08 -6.37
CA SER A 420 18.89 -5.90 -5.40
C SER A 420 19.02 -5.32 -3.99
N THR A 421 17.94 -5.36 -3.23
CA THR A 421 17.94 -4.99 -1.79
C THR A 421 18.18 -6.20 -0.88
N ASN A 422 18.16 -7.42 -1.45
CA ASN A 422 18.40 -8.64 -0.71
C ASN A 422 19.92 -8.82 -0.45
N PRO A 423 20.37 -8.81 0.81
CA PRO A 423 21.80 -8.87 1.14
C PRO A 423 22.45 -10.17 0.70
N ASN A 424 21.73 -11.30 0.76
CA ASN A 424 22.26 -12.61 0.36
C ASN A 424 22.47 -12.68 -1.16
N LEU A 425 21.53 -12.17 -1.96
CA LEU A 425 21.69 -12.09 -3.41
C LEU A 425 22.83 -11.15 -3.80
N LEU A 426 22.91 -9.95 -3.20
CA LEU A 426 24.01 -9.03 -3.45
C LEU A 426 25.38 -9.66 -3.16
N ALA A 427 25.51 -10.34 -2.01
CA ALA A 427 26.74 -11.02 -1.63
C ALA A 427 27.09 -12.16 -2.62
N ARG A 428 26.09 -12.93 -3.06
CA ARG A 428 26.24 -13.96 -4.09
C ARG A 428 26.73 -13.37 -5.42
N PHE A 429 26.13 -12.28 -5.90
CA PHE A 429 26.55 -11.62 -7.13
C PHE A 429 27.99 -11.12 -7.04
N ARG A 430 28.33 -10.42 -5.96
CA ARG A 430 29.68 -9.88 -5.74
C ARG A 430 30.74 -10.99 -5.75
N ARG A 431 30.52 -12.06 -4.99
CA ARG A 431 31.48 -13.19 -4.95
C ARG A 431 31.61 -13.86 -6.32
N LYS A 432 30.48 -14.14 -7.00
CA LYS A 432 30.49 -14.78 -8.33
C LYS A 432 31.21 -13.92 -9.38
N VAL A 433 30.92 -12.62 -9.43
CA VAL A 433 31.57 -11.68 -10.35
C VAL A 433 33.05 -11.52 -10.02
N PHE A 434 33.40 -11.34 -8.74
CA PHE A 434 34.79 -11.17 -8.32
C PHE A 434 35.65 -12.42 -8.62
N ALA A 435 35.07 -13.61 -8.53
CA ALA A 435 35.77 -14.86 -8.83
C ALA A 435 35.97 -15.12 -10.34
N SER A 436 35.11 -14.56 -11.20
CA SER A 436 35.08 -14.88 -12.65
C SER A 436 35.54 -13.75 -13.55
N ALA A 437 35.39 -12.49 -13.15
CA ALA A 437 35.77 -11.33 -13.94
C ALA A 437 37.30 -11.12 -13.95
N PRO A 438 37.89 -10.59 -15.04
CA PRO A 438 39.31 -10.25 -15.05
C PRO A 438 39.67 -9.30 -13.90
N PRO A 439 40.77 -9.53 -13.14
CA PRO A 439 41.02 -8.81 -11.89
C PRO A 439 41.02 -7.29 -11.98
N GLN A 440 41.46 -6.73 -13.11
CA GLN A 440 41.53 -5.28 -13.35
C GLN A 440 40.31 -4.73 -14.11
N SER A 441 39.30 -5.54 -14.41
CA SER A 441 38.09 -5.10 -15.10
C SER A 441 37.21 -4.19 -14.23
N VAL A 442 36.34 -3.42 -14.87
CA VAL A 442 35.32 -2.60 -14.19
C VAL A 442 34.40 -3.46 -13.32
N ASP A 443 33.99 -4.63 -13.84
CA ASP A 443 33.14 -5.60 -13.15
C ASP A 443 33.78 -6.12 -11.86
N SER A 444 35.06 -6.49 -11.91
CA SER A 444 35.85 -6.89 -10.73
C SER A 444 35.94 -5.75 -9.73
N GLY A 445 36.21 -4.52 -10.18
CA GLY A 445 36.25 -3.34 -9.31
C GLY A 445 34.90 -3.06 -8.63
N ALA A 446 33.80 -3.24 -9.34
CA ALA A 446 32.45 -3.11 -8.81
C ALA A 446 32.16 -4.13 -7.71
N ALA A 447 32.46 -5.39 -7.97
CA ALA A 447 32.27 -6.48 -7.03
C ALA A 447 33.16 -6.31 -5.79
N LEU A 448 34.45 -6.00 -5.99
CA LEU A 448 35.43 -5.76 -4.92
C LEU A 448 34.98 -4.62 -4.00
N CYS A 449 34.54 -3.50 -4.56
CA CYS A 449 34.03 -2.38 -3.76
C CYS A 449 32.82 -2.80 -2.91
N GLY A 450 31.92 -3.62 -3.47
CA GLY A 450 30.77 -4.16 -2.74
C GLY A 450 31.18 -5.08 -1.59
N LEU A 451 32.18 -5.96 -1.80
CA LEU A 451 32.72 -6.84 -0.77
C LEU A 451 33.37 -6.06 0.39
N VAL A 452 34.06 -4.95 0.09
CA VAL A 452 34.62 -4.08 1.13
C VAL A 452 33.52 -3.46 2.00
N TYR A 453 32.44 -2.96 1.40
CA TYR A 453 31.31 -2.44 2.20
C TYR A 453 30.60 -3.55 3.00
N GLU A 454 30.43 -4.74 2.44
CA GLU A 454 29.89 -5.89 3.18
C GLU A 454 30.76 -6.29 4.37
N GLN A 455 32.09 -6.18 4.25
CA GLN A 455 33.01 -6.40 5.37
C GLN A 455 32.82 -5.34 6.46
N ILE A 456 32.65 -4.07 6.08
CA ILE A 456 32.38 -2.98 7.03
C ILE A 456 31.07 -3.23 7.79
N GLU A 457 30.02 -3.65 7.09
CA GLU A 457 28.69 -3.89 7.67
C GLU A 457 28.66 -5.14 8.56
N SER A 458 29.32 -6.23 8.15
CA SER A 458 29.26 -7.51 8.87
C SER A 458 30.27 -7.64 10.02
N GLY A 459 31.36 -6.85 10.01
CA GLY A 459 32.43 -6.91 11.01
C GLY A 459 33.26 -8.20 11.00
N LYS A 460 33.01 -9.14 10.06
CA LYS A 460 33.73 -10.43 9.97
C LYS A 460 35.17 -10.22 9.51
N ARG A 461 36.12 -10.92 10.14
CA ARG A 461 37.57 -10.77 9.89
C ARG A 461 38.19 -11.84 9.00
N ASP A 462 37.51 -12.96 8.80
CA ASP A 462 38.10 -14.21 8.27
C ASP A 462 38.62 -14.09 6.82
N GLU A 463 38.15 -13.10 6.05
CA GLU A 463 38.55 -12.87 4.65
C GLU A 463 39.29 -11.54 4.42
N ARG A 464 39.52 -10.75 5.48
CA ARG A 464 40.03 -9.36 5.38
C ARG A 464 41.37 -9.27 4.67
N GLU A 465 42.28 -10.20 4.95
CA GLU A 465 43.65 -10.18 4.43
C GLU A 465 43.69 -10.55 2.93
N ALA A 466 42.85 -11.48 2.49
CA ALA A 466 42.67 -11.77 1.07
C ALA A 466 42.04 -10.59 0.32
N LEU A 467 41.06 -9.93 0.95
CA LEU A 467 40.39 -8.76 0.40
C LEU A 467 41.34 -7.56 0.29
N LYS A 468 42.18 -7.33 1.30
CA LYS A 468 43.23 -6.29 1.27
C LYS A 468 44.17 -6.48 0.09
N ARG A 469 44.69 -7.70 -0.12
CA ARG A 469 45.55 -7.99 -1.29
C ARG A 469 44.85 -7.73 -2.62
N ALA A 470 43.55 -7.98 -2.70
CA ALA A 470 42.77 -7.65 -3.88
C ALA A 470 42.64 -6.12 -4.08
N VAL A 471 42.39 -5.38 -2.99
CA VAL A 471 42.37 -3.91 -2.98
C VAL A 471 43.70 -3.35 -3.47
N ASP A 472 44.83 -3.76 -2.87
CA ASP A 472 46.17 -3.29 -3.24
C ASP A 472 46.43 -3.51 -4.74
N ARG A 473 46.21 -4.75 -5.21
CA ARG A 473 46.38 -5.09 -6.64
C ARG A 473 45.51 -4.24 -7.57
N TYR A 474 44.26 -3.96 -7.19
CA TYR A 474 43.37 -3.14 -8.02
C TYR A 474 43.78 -1.66 -8.02
N LEU A 475 44.26 -1.15 -6.89
CA LEU A 475 44.73 0.24 -6.76
C LEU A 475 46.07 0.46 -7.49
N GLU A 476 46.93 -0.54 -7.60
CA GLU A 476 48.19 -0.48 -8.37
C GLU A 476 47.99 -0.66 -9.88
N GLY A 477 46.82 -1.15 -10.30
CA GLY A 477 46.50 -1.43 -11.69
C GLY A 477 46.48 -0.22 -12.62
N LYS A 478 46.70 -0.46 -13.92
CA LYS A 478 46.64 0.59 -14.95
C LYS A 478 45.20 1.06 -15.16
N LEU A 479 45.03 2.38 -15.21
CA LEU A 479 43.75 3.01 -15.57
C LEU A 479 43.61 3.08 -17.09
N THR A 480 42.79 2.19 -17.65
CA THR A 480 42.49 2.14 -19.08
C THR A 480 41.09 2.68 -19.42
N ASN A 481 40.22 2.82 -18.42
CA ASN A 481 38.79 3.12 -18.60
C ASN A 481 38.30 4.11 -17.50
N PRO A 482 37.41 5.08 -17.82
CA PRO A 482 36.82 6.01 -16.85
C PRO A 482 36.14 5.35 -15.64
N HIS A 483 35.41 4.25 -15.82
CA HIS A 483 34.77 3.53 -14.71
C HIS A 483 35.75 2.78 -13.82
N GLN A 484 36.91 2.33 -14.34
CA GLN A 484 37.98 1.79 -13.48
C GLN A 484 38.46 2.87 -12.50
N ARG A 485 38.56 4.12 -12.95
CA ARG A 485 38.90 5.28 -12.10
C ARG A 485 37.84 5.51 -11.02
N ARG A 486 36.55 5.48 -11.38
CA ARG A 486 35.45 5.56 -10.40
C ARG A 486 35.56 4.50 -9.32
N TRP A 487 35.89 3.27 -9.69
CA TRP A 487 36.07 2.18 -8.73
C TRP A 487 37.34 2.32 -7.90
N ARG A 488 38.46 2.76 -8.45
CA ARG A 488 39.68 3.02 -7.67
C ARG A 488 39.47 4.07 -6.57
N VAL A 489 38.82 5.20 -6.90
CA VAL A 489 38.43 6.20 -5.89
C VAL A 489 37.53 5.58 -4.82
N SER A 490 36.53 4.80 -5.26
CA SER A 490 35.57 4.18 -4.35
C SER A 490 36.18 3.14 -3.42
N ILE A 491 37.06 2.28 -3.93
CA ILE A 491 37.74 1.21 -3.19
C ILE A 491 38.75 1.82 -2.21
N ALA A 492 39.57 2.77 -2.64
CA ALA A 492 40.54 3.44 -1.77
C ALA A 492 39.82 4.14 -0.60
N TYR A 493 38.73 4.85 -0.88
CA TYR A 493 37.91 5.45 0.16
C TYR A 493 37.30 4.39 1.10
N ALA A 494 36.63 3.37 0.55
CA ALA A 494 35.94 2.36 1.35
C ALA A 494 36.91 1.59 2.26
N TRP A 495 38.08 1.21 1.75
CA TRP A 495 39.09 0.54 2.55
C TRP A 495 39.69 1.47 3.61
N GLY A 496 40.05 2.71 3.25
CA GLY A 496 40.53 3.70 4.22
C GLY A 496 39.51 4.01 5.31
N PHE A 497 38.22 4.06 4.97
CA PHE A 497 37.14 4.23 5.95
C PHE A 497 36.97 2.99 6.85
N SER A 498 37.10 1.78 6.30
CA SER A 498 37.12 0.53 7.07
C SER A 498 38.25 0.52 8.12
N GLU A 499 39.45 0.93 7.73
CA GLU A 499 40.60 1.05 8.64
C GLU A 499 40.39 2.13 9.70
N PHE A 500 39.77 3.26 9.31
CA PHE A 500 39.41 4.35 10.23
C PHE A 500 38.43 3.86 11.32
N LEU A 501 37.38 3.13 10.95
CA LEU A 501 36.42 2.54 11.89
C LEU A 501 37.06 1.51 12.83
N GLN A 502 38.13 0.85 12.38
CA GLN A 502 38.90 -0.12 13.18
C GLN A 502 40.01 0.54 13.99
N SER A 503 40.10 1.87 13.99
CA SER A 503 41.15 2.65 14.67
C SER A 503 42.58 2.40 14.17
N ASN A 504 42.74 1.84 12.96
CA ASN A 504 44.04 1.65 12.31
C ASN A 504 44.43 2.93 11.55
N MET A 505 44.72 4.01 12.29
CA MET A 505 44.85 5.36 11.73
C MET A 505 45.96 5.51 10.67
N ALA A 506 47.06 4.75 10.78
CA ALA A 506 48.15 4.80 9.80
C ALA A 506 47.72 4.21 8.44
N GLU A 507 47.11 3.03 8.44
CA GLU A 507 46.56 2.42 7.22
C GLU A 507 45.41 3.26 6.65
N ALA A 508 44.51 3.75 7.51
CA ALA A 508 43.42 4.64 7.10
C ALA A 508 43.98 5.85 6.34
N GLU A 509 44.97 6.55 6.92
CA GLU A 509 45.61 7.70 6.29
C GLU A 509 46.27 7.35 4.94
N HIS A 510 46.89 6.18 4.83
CA HIS A 510 47.49 5.69 3.57
C HIS A 510 46.45 5.61 2.44
N TYR A 511 45.36 4.84 2.61
CA TYR A 511 44.36 4.69 1.53
C TYR A 511 43.53 5.95 1.31
N LEU A 512 43.25 6.73 2.35
CA LEU A 512 42.58 8.02 2.18
C LEU A 512 43.46 9.01 1.42
N THR A 513 44.79 8.92 1.58
CA THR A 513 45.74 9.68 0.75
C THR A 513 45.64 9.22 -0.70
N VAL A 514 45.73 7.90 -0.96
CA VAL A 514 45.55 7.32 -2.32
C VAL A 514 44.24 7.80 -2.96
N CYS A 515 43.12 7.78 -2.22
CA CYS A 515 41.83 8.27 -2.69
C CYS A 515 41.90 9.76 -3.07
N SER A 516 42.47 10.59 -2.20
CA SER A 516 42.52 12.04 -2.39
C SER A 516 43.43 12.51 -3.54
N GLU A 517 44.42 11.70 -3.93
CA GLU A 517 45.34 11.99 -5.04
C GLU A 517 44.80 11.59 -6.42
N ILE A 518 43.77 10.74 -6.49
CA ILE A 518 43.16 10.38 -7.77
C ILE A 518 42.27 11.54 -8.24
N ASP A 519 42.63 12.16 -9.37
CA ASP A 519 41.80 13.21 -9.98
C ASP A 519 40.44 12.63 -10.42
N PRO A 520 39.30 13.12 -9.88
CA PRO A 520 37.98 12.61 -10.24
C PRO A 520 37.48 13.13 -11.59
N VAL A 521 38.01 14.28 -12.08
CA VAL A 521 37.46 14.99 -13.23
C VAL A 521 37.45 14.17 -14.53
N PRO A 522 38.46 13.35 -14.86
CA PRO A 522 38.43 12.52 -16.06
C PRO A 522 37.27 11.49 -16.10
N TYR A 523 36.62 11.21 -14.97
CA TYR A 523 35.36 10.48 -14.94
C TYR A 523 34.18 11.46 -14.87
N SER A 524 34.06 12.20 -13.76
CA SER A 524 33.02 13.21 -13.53
C SER A 524 33.37 14.06 -12.30
N PRO A 525 33.04 15.37 -12.28
CA PRO A 525 33.10 16.19 -11.08
C PRO A 525 32.38 15.56 -9.87
N ILE A 526 31.25 14.88 -10.08
CA ILE A 526 30.44 14.30 -8.98
C ILE A 526 31.17 13.18 -8.23
N LEU A 527 32.19 12.55 -8.82
CA LEU A 527 33.02 11.56 -8.13
C LEU A 527 33.88 12.19 -7.01
N GLY A 528 34.06 13.52 -7.03
CA GLY A 528 34.77 14.27 -6.00
C GLY A 528 34.18 14.13 -4.60
N ASN A 529 32.95 13.63 -4.48
CA ASN A 529 32.27 13.38 -3.22
C ASN A 529 33.13 12.52 -2.26
N LYS A 530 33.68 11.40 -2.75
CA LYS A 530 34.55 10.50 -1.97
C LYS A 530 35.94 11.08 -1.72
N THR A 531 36.46 11.86 -2.68
CA THR A 531 37.74 12.56 -2.54
C THR A 531 37.68 13.59 -1.40
N LEU A 532 36.58 14.33 -1.29
CA LEU A 532 36.35 15.30 -0.21
C LEU A 532 36.17 14.61 1.15
N ASP A 533 35.47 13.49 1.20
CA ASP A 533 35.37 12.71 2.45
C ASP A 533 36.72 12.16 2.88
N ALA A 534 37.55 11.73 1.93
CA ALA A 534 38.91 11.28 2.24
C ALA A 534 39.76 12.41 2.84
N LEU A 535 39.68 13.62 2.28
CA LEU A 535 40.35 14.80 2.84
C LEU A 535 39.83 15.15 4.24
N PHE A 536 38.52 15.06 4.44
CA PHE A 536 37.89 15.30 5.75
C PHE A 536 38.35 14.28 6.79
N LEU A 537 38.30 12.98 6.49
CA LEU A 537 38.73 11.94 7.43
C LEU A 537 40.21 12.04 7.76
N ARG A 538 41.06 12.39 6.78
CA ARG A 538 42.48 12.71 7.06
C ARG A 538 42.60 13.90 8.01
N ALA A 539 41.83 14.96 7.80
CA ALA A 539 41.82 16.11 8.69
C ALA A 539 41.39 15.72 10.12
N VAL A 540 40.43 14.79 10.27
CA VAL A 540 40.04 14.24 11.57
C VAL A 540 41.17 13.43 12.21
N ILE A 541 41.88 12.60 11.44
CA ILE A 541 43.05 11.83 11.93
C ILE A 541 44.13 12.79 12.47
N HIS A 542 44.52 13.80 11.68
CA HIS A 542 45.51 14.79 12.09
C HIS A 542 45.04 15.64 13.28
N ALA A 543 43.75 15.99 13.33
CA ALA A 543 43.18 16.71 14.47
C ALA A 543 43.28 15.88 15.77
N GLY A 544 43.04 14.56 15.69
CA GLY A 544 43.24 13.65 16.83
C GLY A 544 44.70 13.56 17.32
N ARG A 545 45.66 13.92 16.46
CA ARG A 545 47.10 14.02 16.78
C ARG A 545 47.54 15.45 17.13
N ASN A 546 46.61 16.41 17.19
CA ASN A 546 46.88 17.85 17.36
C ASN A 546 47.76 18.48 16.25
N GLU A 547 47.76 17.91 15.05
CA GLU A 547 48.55 18.37 13.90
C GLU A 547 47.76 19.43 13.09
N PHE A 548 47.38 20.53 13.75
CA PHE A 548 46.41 21.50 13.20
C PHE A 548 46.86 22.23 11.92
N ASP A 549 48.17 22.30 11.65
CA ASP A 549 48.66 22.85 10.37
C ASP A 549 48.35 21.91 9.20
N GLN A 550 48.41 20.58 9.42
CA GLN A 550 48.00 19.60 8.41
C GLN A 550 46.48 19.59 8.23
N VAL A 551 45.73 19.75 9.33
CA VAL A 551 44.28 19.98 9.27
C VAL A 551 43.97 21.17 8.37
N ARG A 552 44.60 22.33 8.59
CA ARG A 552 44.42 23.52 7.75
C ARG A 552 44.72 23.24 6.28
N GLY A 553 45.85 22.60 5.98
CA GLY A 553 46.25 22.26 4.62
C GLY A 553 45.21 21.40 3.89
N LEU A 554 44.69 20.37 4.57
CA LEU A 554 43.67 19.48 4.03
C LEU A 554 42.33 20.20 3.80
N LEU A 555 41.90 21.05 4.73
CA LEU A 555 40.66 21.81 4.59
C LEU A 555 40.74 22.85 3.45
N TYR A 556 41.87 23.54 3.29
CA TYR A 556 42.10 24.41 2.14
C TYR A 556 42.10 23.65 0.81
N ARG A 557 42.67 22.44 0.80
CA ARG A 557 42.64 21.57 -0.36
C ARG A 557 41.21 21.14 -0.71
N SER A 558 40.36 20.85 0.26
CA SER A 558 38.93 20.57 0.04
C SER A 558 38.21 21.74 -0.64
N ILE A 559 38.39 22.97 -0.14
CA ILE A 559 37.79 24.18 -0.73
C ILE A 559 38.30 24.41 -2.16
N SER A 560 39.61 24.27 -2.35
CA SER A 560 40.26 24.44 -3.65
C SER A 560 39.78 23.39 -4.66
N LEU A 561 39.58 22.16 -4.21
CA LEU A 561 39.04 21.08 -5.03
C LEU A 561 37.63 21.40 -5.50
N VAL A 562 36.70 21.79 -4.62
CA VAL A 562 35.33 22.12 -5.02
C VAL A 562 35.28 23.29 -6.00
N ARG A 563 36.10 24.33 -5.77
CA ARG A 563 36.25 25.43 -6.75
C ARG A 563 36.70 24.92 -8.12
N ARG A 564 37.64 23.97 -8.16
CA ARG A 564 38.11 23.36 -9.42
C ARG A 564 37.03 22.49 -10.08
N LEU A 565 36.33 21.67 -9.30
CA LEU A 565 35.27 20.78 -9.80
C LEU A 565 34.09 21.56 -10.37
N SER A 566 33.73 22.70 -9.75
CA SER A 566 32.63 23.55 -10.22
C SER A 566 32.98 24.37 -11.46
N THR A 567 34.25 24.74 -11.64
CA THR A 567 34.71 25.60 -12.76
C THR A 567 35.28 24.81 -13.94
N GLY A 568 35.40 23.49 -13.84
CA GLY A 568 36.06 22.63 -14.84
C GLY A 568 37.59 22.63 -14.76
N GLY A 569 38.20 23.56 -14.02
CA GLY A 569 39.65 23.71 -13.89
C GLY A 569 40.34 24.28 -15.15
N PRO A 570 41.63 24.65 -15.07
CA PRO A 570 42.31 25.42 -16.11
C PRO A 570 42.63 24.66 -17.41
N LYS A 571 42.42 23.32 -17.44
CA LYS A 571 42.75 22.46 -18.59
C LYS A 571 41.56 21.71 -19.20
N ASN A 572 40.35 21.84 -18.65
CA ASN A 572 39.17 21.23 -19.23
C ASN A 572 38.26 22.32 -19.79
N SER A 573 37.73 22.10 -20.99
CA SER A 573 36.55 22.81 -21.44
C SER A 573 35.47 22.64 -20.37
N TRP A 574 35.04 23.75 -19.75
CA TRP A 574 33.91 23.83 -18.82
C TRP A 574 32.76 22.91 -19.25
N LEU A 575 32.47 22.91 -20.56
CA LEU A 575 31.42 22.13 -21.18
C LEU A 575 31.61 20.61 -21.05
N ALA A 576 32.84 20.11 -21.16
CA ALA A 576 33.14 18.68 -21.08
C ALA A 576 33.02 18.11 -19.66
N ALA A 577 33.32 18.92 -18.64
CA ALA A 577 33.19 18.50 -17.25
C ALA A 577 31.71 18.45 -16.82
N TRP A 578 30.94 19.48 -17.17
CA TRP A 578 29.52 19.58 -16.83
C TRP A 578 28.62 18.64 -17.64
N LEU A 579 29.09 18.14 -18.79
CA LEU A 579 28.43 17.04 -19.50
C LEU A 579 28.25 15.79 -18.62
N ASN A 580 29.21 15.50 -17.74
CA ASN A 580 29.14 14.38 -16.78
C ASN A 580 28.44 14.74 -15.46
N VAL A 581 27.85 15.93 -15.38
CA VAL A 581 27.00 16.38 -14.28
C VAL A 581 25.56 16.44 -14.77
N ILE A 582 25.31 17.22 -15.82
CA ILE A 582 23.96 17.50 -16.32
C ILE A 582 23.51 16.43 -17.31
N GLY A 583 24.40 15.77 -18.06
CA GLY A 583 23.99 14.91 -19.17
C GLY A 583 23.56 15.72 -20.40
N ALA A 584 22.52 15.27 -21.10
CA ALA A 584 21.98 15.97 -22.26
C ALA A 584 21.17 17.21 -21.81
N GLU A 585 21.37 18.36 -22.46
CA GLU A 585 20.70 19.62 -22.04
C GLU A 585 19.16 19.54 -22.10
N HIS A 586 18.62 18.79 -23.06
CA HIS A 586 17.18 18.61 -23.24
C HIS A 586 16.60 17.44 -22.42
N ALA A 587 17.45 16.64 -21.79
CA ALA A 587 17.09 15.49 -20.97
C ALA A 587 18.12 15.34 -19.82
N PRO A 588 18.14 16.28 -18.86
CA PRO A 588 19.20 16.32 -17.86
C PRO A 588 19.09 15.15 -16.86
N LEU A 589 20.23 14.70 -16.36
CA LEU A 589 20.34 13.70 -15.31
C LEU A 589 19.76 14.25 -14.00
N PRO A 590 18.81 13.54 -13.37
CA PRO A 590 18.11 14.06 -12.19
C PRO A 590 18.99 14.13 -10.94
N PHE A 591 20.12 13.41 -10.91
CA PHE A 591 20.98 13.29 -9.73
C PHE A 591 22.21 14.20 -9.77
N GLY A 592 22.65 14.69 -10.93
CA GLY A 592 23.96 15.34 -11.05
C GLY A 592 24.08 16.66 -10.30
N LEU A 593 23.03 17.49 -10.34
CA LEU A 593 23.00 18.75 -9.60
C LEU A 593 22.88 18.54 -8.10
N ALA A 594 22.15 17.52 -7.65
CA ALA A 594 22.06 17.16 -6.24
C ALA A 594 23.43 16.71 -5.70
N GLU A 595 24.18 15.91 -6.46
CA GLU A 595 25.55 15.54 -6.10
C GLU A 595 26.49 16.75 -6.06
N MET A 596 26.35 17.72 -6.99
CA MET A 596 27.11 18.97 -6.94
C MET A 596 26.79 19.80 -5.68
N ALA A 597 25.51 19.89 -5.30
CA ALA A 597 25.10 20.57 -4.07
C ALA A 597 25.78 19.96 -2.83
N LEU A 598 25.88 18.62 -2.79
CA LEU A 598 26.59 17.91 -1.72
C LEU A 598 28.09 18.24 -1.68
N LEU A 599 28.75 18.45 -2.83
CA LEU A 599 30.15 18.92 -2.84
C LEU A 599 30.29 20.30 -2.18
N PHE A 600 29.36 21.22 -2.45
CA PHE A 600 29.37 22.55 -1.84
C PHE A 600 29.15 22.49 -0.33
N ASP A 601 28.24 21.64 0.16
CA ASP A 601 28.05 21.43 1.60
C ASP A 601 29.31 20.88 2.27
N LYS A 602 29.97 19.90 1.65
CA LYS A 602 31.25 19.37 2.15
C LYS A 602 32.37 20.43 2.18
N SER A 603 32.38 21.34 1.21
CA SER A 603 33.29 22.49 1.23
C SER A 603 32.91 23.51 2.30
N ALA A 604 31.63 23.75 2.55
CA ALA A 604 31.16 24.64 3.60
C ALA A 604 31.57 24.12 4.98
N ARG A 605 31.44 22.81 5.22
CA ARG A 605 31.99 22.14 6.40
C ARG A 605 33.47 22.42 6.60
N ALA A 606 34.28 22.34 5.53
CA ALA A 606 35.70 22.64 5.62
C ALA A 606 35.97 24.12 5.99
N ALA A 607 35.19 25.06 5.46
CA ALA A 607 35.28 26.47 5.81
C ALA A 607 34.90 26.74 7.27
N TYR A 608 33.85 26.11 7.80
CA TYR A 608 33.48 26.24 9.22
C TYR A 608 34.57 25.72 10.13
N MET A 609 35.16 24.56 9.81
CA MET A 609 36.28 24.00 10.57
C MET A 609 37.50 24.94 10.54
N LEU A 610 37.84 25.53 9.39
CA LEU A 610 38.94 26.50 9.29
C LEU A 610 38.74 27.74 10.17
N ALA A 611 37.50 28.18 10.36
CA ALA A 611 37.21 29.34 11.21
C ALA A 611 37.52 29.07 12.70
N VAL A 612 37.47 27.82 13.14
CA VAL A 612 37.66 27.43 14.55
C VAL A 612 38.93 26.63 14.82
N VAL A 613 39.62 26.13 13.77
CA VAL A 613 40.80 25.26 13.89
C VAL A 613 41.93 25.89 14.72
N GLY A 614 42.09 27.22 14.65
CA GLY A 614 43.11 27.93 15.45
C GLY A 614 42.88 27.86 16.95
N THR A 615 41.63 27.61 17.37
CA THR A 615 41.24 27.46 18.77
C THR A 615 40.86 26.02 19.10
N ALA A 616 41.13 25.04 18.22
CA ALA A 616 40.64 23.68 18.39
C ALA A 616 41.18 22.99 19.64
N ALA A 617 42.42 23.27 20.04
CA ALA A 617 43.00 22.77 21.28
C ALA A 617 42.31 23.34 22.53
N GLU A 618 41.90 24.61 22.48
CA GLU A 618 41.23 25.31 23.59
C GLU A 618 39.72 25.03 23.62
N ARG A 619 39.13 24.78 22.45
CA ARG A 619 37.68 24.66 22.22
C ARG A 619 37.34 23.40 21.39
N PRO A 620 37.69 22.20 21.87
CA PRO A 620 37.48 20.96 21.12
C PRO A 620 36.00 20.72 20.80
N GLY A 621 35.08 21.13 21.68
CA GLY A 621 33.64 21.02 21.43
C GLY A 621 33.14 21.90 20.28
N ALA A 622 33.70 23.11 20.12
CA ALA A 622 33.35 23.99 18.99
C ALA A 622 33.88 23.39 17.67
N PHE A 623 35.11 22.88 17.68
CA PHE A 623 35.69 22.19 16.52
C PHE A 623 34.88 20.95 16.13
N ALA A 624 34.48 20.12 17.10
CA ALA A 624 33.66 18.93 16.88
C ALA A 624 32.23 19.26 16.40
N ARG A 625 31.68 20.41 16.80
CA ARG A 625 30.37 20.88 16.28
C ARG A 625 30.50 21.36 14.84
N GLU A 626 31.54 22.11 14.51
CA GLU A 626 31.76 22.61 13.15
C GLU A 626 32.13 21.50 12.16
N SER A 627 32.80 20.44 12.64
CA SER A 627 33.14 19.28 11.81
C SER A 627 31.93 18.44 11.37
N ARG A 628 30.72 18.67 11.90
CA ARG A 628 29.50 18.04 11.38
C ARG A 628 29.01 18.69 10.08
N GLY A 629 29.32 19.96 9.84
CA GLY A 629 28.78 20.72 8.70
C GLY A 629 27.39 21.29 8.95
N PHE A 630 26.88 22.12 8.03
CA PHE A 630 25.61 22.83 8.23
C PHE A 630 24.40 21.90 8.10
N LEU A 631 24.31 21.14 7.01
CA LEU A 631 23.14 20.29 6.75
C LEU A 631 23.00 19.16 7.77
N GLU A 632 24.08 18.48 8.18
CA GLU A 632 23.96 17.43 9.21
C GLU A 632 23.48 17.98 10.55
N ARG A 633 23.87 19.22 10.92
CA ARG A 633 23.34 19.85 12.14
C ARG A 633 21.85 20.15 12.03
N GLN A 634 21.37 20.55 10.86
CA GLN A 634 19.93 20.72 10.60
C GLN A 634 19.19 19.38 10.66
N ILE A 635 19.76 18.32 10.08
CA ILE A 635 19.21 16.96 10.14
C ILE A 635 19.17 16.46 11.59
N ASP A 636 20.22 16.67 12.38
CA ASP A 636 20.24 16.29 13.79
C ASP A 636 19.14 17.00 14.59
N HIS A 637 18.91 18.29 14.30
CA HIS A 637 17.83 19.07 14.88
C HIS A 637 16.46 18.52 14.49
N LEU A 638 16.20 18.32 13.20
CA LEU A 638 14.96 17.75 12.68
C LEU A 638 14.71 16.32 13.19
N LYS A 639 15.76 15.50 13.32
CA LYS A 639 15.66 14.16 13.93
C LYS A 639 15.30 14.25 15.41
N ALA A 640 15.79 15.24 16.13
CA ALA A 640 15.41 15.47 17.52
C ALA A 640 13.94 15.87 17.64
N GLU A 641 13.46 16.77 16.77
CA GLU A 641 12.05 17.14 16.68
C GLU A 641 11.18 15.93 16.31
N LEU A 642 11.58 15.14 15.31
CA LEU A 642 10.87 13.93 14.89
C LEU A 642 10.79 12.89 16.01
N ARG A 643 11.87 12.69 16.78
CA ARG A 643 11.86 11.81 17.96
C ARG A 643 10.89 12.30 19.03
N ALA A 644 10.82 13.61 19.27
CA ALA A 644 9.87 14.20 20.20
C ALA A 644 8.41 14.03 19.74
N VAL A 645 8.15 14.12 18.44
CA VAL A 645 6.83 13.81 17.86
C VAL A 645 6.50 12.32 17.99
N HIS A 646 7.45 11.43 17.70
CA HIS A 646 7.27 9.97 17.79
C HIS A 646 6.98 9.50 19.23
N SER A 647 7.68 10.05 20.23
CA SER A 647 7.42 9.73 21.63
C SER A 647 6.02 10.20 22.06
N GLY A 648 5.60 11.40 21.64
CA GLY A 648 4.23 11.89 21.85
C GLY A 648 3.17 10.99 21.20
N ASN A 649 3.43 10.47 20.00
CA ASN A 649 2.51 9.58 19.30
C ASN A 649 2.44 8.18 19.93
N SER A 650 3.56 7.67 20.42
CA SER A 650 3.59 6.37 21.10
C SER A 650 2.77 6.41 22.38
N ALA A 651 2.85 7.50 23.14
CA ALA A 651 2.02 7.72 24.33
C ALA A 651 0.52 7.75 23.98
N LYS A 652 0.13 8.49 22.93
CA LYS A 652 -1.27 8.53 22.44
C LYS A 652 -1.76 7.18 21.90
N THR A 653 -0.87 6.36 21.34
CA THR A 653 -1.21 5.02 20.84
C THR A 653 -1.52 4.08 22.00
N LEU A 654 -0.74 4.14 23.10
CA LEU A 654 -1.06 3.39 24.32
C LEU A 654 -2.44 3.80 24.89
N GLU A 655 -2.72 5.10 24.93
CA GLU A 655 -3.99 5.64 25.41
C GLU A 655 -5.18 5.15 24.55
N ALA A 656 -5.02 5.14 23.22
CA ALA A 656 -6.03 4.60 22.30
C ALA A 656 -6.22 3.08 22.45
N MET A 657 -5.16 2.31 22.71
CA MET A 657 -5.27 0.88 23.00
C MET A 657 -6.06 0.61 24.28
N ASP A 658 -5.83 1.43 25.31
CA ASP A 658 -6.55 1.31 26.59
C ASP A 658 -8.03 1.71 26.44
N LEU A 659 -8.31 2.75 25.65
CA LEU A 659 -9.67 3.15 25.28
C LEU A 659 -10.40 2.05 24.48
N ASN A 660 -9.73 1.43 23.52
CA ASN A 660 -10.28 0.33 22.73
C ASN A 660 -10.55 -0.92 23.61
N ALA A 661 -9.66 -1.24 24.55
CA ALA A 661 -9.90 -2.28 25.55
C ALA A 661 -11.08 -1.92 26.48
N GLY A 662 -11.29 -0.63 26.77
CA GLY A 662 -12.49 -0.12 27.43
C GLY A 662 -13.77 -0.34 26.60
N MET A 663 -13.74 0.00 25.30
CA MET A 663 -14.86 -0.22 24.39
C MET A 663 -15.22 -1.70 24.25
N GLN A 664 -14.24 -2.60 24.12
CA GLN A 664 -14.49 -4.05 24.05
C GLN A 664 -15.17 -4.57 25.33
N ARG A 665 -14.79 -4.05 26.51
CA ARG A 665 -15.45 -4.40 27.78
C ARG A 665 -16.90 -3.89 27.83
N LEU A 666 -17.15 -2.67 27.35
CA LEU A 666 -18.49 -2.11 27.25
C LEU A 666 -19.37 -2.87 26.26
N GLN A 667 -18.82 -3.26 25.11
CA GLN A 667 -19.54 -4.06 24.11
C GLN A 667 -19.94 -5.43 24.69
N ALA A 668 -19.00 -6.14 25.32
CA ALA A 668 -19.31 -7.41 25.98
C ALA A 668 -20.39 -7.27 27.06
N HIS A 669 -20.41 -6.14 27.79
CA HIS A 669 -21.46 -5.85 28.76
C HIS A 669 -22.81 -5.56 28.11
N ALA A 670 -22.82 -4.83 26.99
CA ALA A 670 -24.03 -4.55 26.21
C ALA A 670 -24.63 -5.85 25.64
N ASP A 671 -23.82 -6.76 25.11
CA ASP A 671 -24.25 -8.04 24.57
C ASP A 671 -24.84 -8.96 25.68
N ALA A 672 -24.22 -8.94 26.87
CA ALA A 672 -24.75 -9.62 28.04
C ALA A 672 -26.10 -9.05 28.49
N LEU A 673 -26.26 -7.73 28.47
CA LEU A 673 -27.52 -7.07 28.81
C LEU A 673 -28.61 -7.38 27.77
N ALA A 674 -28.27 -7.37 26.48
CA ALA A 674 -29.18 -7.75 25.40
C ALA A 674 -29.70 -9.19 25.58
N SER A 675 -28.82 -10.12 25.97
CA SER A 675 -29.19 -11.50 26.28
C SER A 675 -30.18 -11.59 27.44
N GLN A 676 -29.98 -10.81 28.51
CA GLN A 676 -30.92 -10.76 29.64
C GLN A 676 -32.28 -10.15 29.26
N VAL A 677 -32.30 -9.19 28.35
CA VAL A 677 -33.56 -8.61 27.83
C VAL A 677 -34.34 -9.64 27.02
N ILE A 678 -33.65 -10.42 26.18
CA ILE A 678 -34.26 -11.52 25.41
C ILE A 678 -34.88 -12.56 26.36
N GLU A 679 -34.14 -12.99 27.40
CA GLU A 679 -34.62 -13.96 28.39
C GLU A 679 -35.85 -13.43 29.16
N ARG A 680 -35.82 -12.15 29.56
CA ARG A 680 -36.97 -11.50 30.22
C ARG A 680 -38.19 -11.39 29.31
N ASN A 681 -38.00 -11.11 28.02
CA ASN A 681 -39.11 -11.05 27.06
C ASN A 681 -39.75 -12.43 26.89
N GLN A 682 -38.96 -13.50 26.76
CA GLN A 682 -39.46 -14.87 26.73
C GLN A 682 -40.25 -15.20 28.00
N ARG A 683 -39.76 -14.80 29.17
CA ARG A 683 -40.46 -14.99 30.45
C ARG A 683 -41.79 -14.23 30.51
N ASN A 684 -41.83 -13.02 29.98
CA ASN A 684 -43.06 -12.23 29.88
C ASN A 684 -44.09 -12.89 28.97
N ASP A 685 -43.66 -13.47 27.84
CA ASP A 685 -44.53 -14.21 26.92
C ASP A 685 -45.11 -15.47 27.59
N GLU A 686 -44.30 -16.20 28.37
CA GLU A 686 -44.76 -17.34 29.18
C GLU A 686 -45.82 -16.94 30.22
N LEU A 687 -45.58 -15.83 30.92
CA LEU A 687 -46.50 -15.26 31.91
C LEU A 687 -47.81 -14.80 31.26
N ALA A 688 -47.74 -14.15 30.09
CA ALA A 688 -48.92 -13.73 29.34
C ALA A 688 -49.78 -14.94 28.93
N ALA A 689 -49.14 -16.03 28.46
CA ALA A 689 -49.83 -17.27 28.12
C ALA A 689 -50.49 -17.93 29.35
N GLU A 690 -49.85 -17.88 30.52
CA GLU A 690 -50.43 -18.39 31.77
C GLU A 690 -51.63 -17.55 32.23
N ILE A 691 -51.55 -16.22 32.15
CA ILE A 691 -52.68 -15.33 32.46
C ILE A 691 -53.86 -15.64 31.55
N MET A 692 -53.63 -15.85 30.25
CA MET A 692 -54.70 -16.24 29.31
C MET A 692 -55.36 -17.57 29.71
N ARG A 693 -54.57 -18.59 30.11
CA ARG A 693 -55.11 -19.87 30.60
C ARG A 693 -55.94 -19.71 31.87
N GLN A 694 -55.47 -18.93 32.83
CA GLN A 694 -56.21 -18.69 34.07
C GLN A 694 -57.50 -17.92 33.83
N ASN A 695 -57.49 -16.95 32.92
CA ASN A 695 -58.68 -16.19 32.58
C ASN A 695 -59.74 -17.08 31.91
N ALA A 696 -59.34 -17.95 30.98
CA ALA A 696 -60.26 -18.93 30.36
C ALA A 696 -60.89 -19.87 31.41
N ARG A 697 -60.09 -20.32 32.39
CA ARG A 697 -60.59 -21.15 33.50
C ARG A 697 -61.54 -20.40 34.43
N ALA A 698 -61.29 -19.11 34.67
CA ALA A 698 -62.18 -18.26 35.46
C ALA A 698 -63.53 -18.06 34.74
N GLU A 699 -63.53 -17.89 33.42
CA GLU A 699 -64.74 -17.81 32.61
C GLU A 699 -65.55 -19.12 32.64
N GLU A 700 -64.89 -20.28 32.58
CA GLU A 700 -65.54 -21.58 32.72
C GLU A 700 -66.20 -21.76 34.10
N LEU A 701 -65.48 -21.43 35.18
CA LEU A 701 -66.00 -21.43 36.55
C LEU A 701 -67.18 -20.47 36.71
N ALA A 702 -67.11 -19.28 36.12
CA ALA A 702 -68.24 -18.34 36.13
C ALA A 702 -69.48 -18.94 35.44
N GLY A 703 -69.29 -19.65 34.33
CA GLY A 703 -70.36 -20.39 33.65
C GLY A 703 -70.95 -21.54 34.48
N GLU A 704 -70.13 -22.25 35.26
CA GLU A 704 -70.61 -23.24 36.24
C GLU A 704 -71.43 -22.62 37.36
N VAL A 705 -70.94 -21.52 37.94
CA VAL A 705 -71.65 -20.79 39.00
C VAL A 705 -73.01 -20.30 38.50
N ILE A 706 -73.09 -19.76 37.28
CA ILE A 706 -74.36 -19.34 36.68
C ILE A 706 -75.32 -20.53 36.54
N ARG A 707 -74.85 -21.69 36.06
CA ARG A 707 -75.69 -22.89 35.90
C ARG A 707 -76.21 -23.41 37.24
N GLU A 708 -75.36 -23.48 38.26
CA GLU A 708 -75.78 -23.90 39.60
C GLU A 708 -76.71 -22.87 40.25
N HIS A 709 -76.51 -21.57 40.00
CA HIS A 709 -77.43 -20.53 40.45
C HIS A 709 -78.83 -20.71 39.84
N SER A 710 -78.94 -20.94 38.53
CA SER A 710 -80.22 -21.23 37.88
C SER A 710 -80.88 -22.50 38.44
N ARG A 711 -80.08 -23.51 38.80
CA ARG A 711 -80.58 -24.76 39.42
C ARG A 711 -81.10 -24.54 40.83
N VAL A 712 -80.45 -23.67 41.60
CA VAL A 712 -80.91 -23.22 42.92
C VAL A 712 -82.23 -22.46 42.78
N GLU A 713 -82.37 -21.57 41.79
CA GLU A 713 -83.63 -20.87 41.52
C GLU A 713 -84.77 -21.83 41.14
N GLU A 714 -84.50 -22.84 40.30
CA GLU A 714 -85.49 -23.87 39.95
C GLU A 714 -85.93 -24.68 41.19
N LEU A 715 -84.98 -25.08 42.03
CA LEU A 715 -85.26 -25.80 43.28
C LEU A 715 -86.02 -24.92 44.28
N ALA A 716 -85.69 -23.63 44.38
CA ALA A 716 -86.42 -22.68 45.21
C ALA A 716 -87.88 -22.56 44.73
N GLY A 717 -88.11 -22.51 43.42
CA GLY A 717 -89.46 -22.57 42.85
C GLY A 717 -90.23 -23.84 43.25
N LYS A 718 -89.60 -25.01 43.17
CA LYS A 718 -90.20 -26.29 43.62
C LYS A 718 -90.49 -26.33 45.11
N ILE A 719 -89.63 -25.73 45.95
CA ILE A 719 -89.87 -25.62 47.40
C ILE A 719 -91.10 -24.76 47.66
N VAL A 720 -91.28 -23.64 46.95
CA VAL A 720 -92.47 -22.79 47.08
C VAL A 720 -93.74 -23.55 46.69
N GLU A 721 -93.70 -24.34 45.61
CA GLU A 721 -94.84 -25.20 45.21
C GLU A 721 -95.16 -26.27 46.27
N LEU A 722 -94.13 -26.95 46.79
CA LEU A 722 -94.28 -27.98 47.84
C LEU A 722 -94.79 -27.39 49.16
N ASP A 723 -94.33 -26.19 49.55
CA ASP A 723 -94.83 -25.50 50.74
C ASP A 723 -96.30 -25.13 50.57
N SER A 724 -96.69 -24.61 49.40
CA SER A 724 -98.09 -24.33 49.08
C SER A 724 -98.95 -25.61 49.14
N HIS A 725 -98.43 -26.74 48.64
CA HIS A 725 -99.09 -28.04 48.72
C HIS A 725 -99.22 -28.54 50.17
N SER A 726 -98.16 -28.44 50.97
CA SER A 726 -98.15 -28.79 52.40
C SER A 726 -99.15 -27.95 53.20
N GLN A 727 -99.22 -26.64 52.95
CA GLN A 727 -100.19 -25.74 53.57
C GLN A 727 -101.64 -26.08 53.19
N ASN A 728 -101.89 -26.55 51.96
CA ASN A 728 -103.20 -27.06 51.55
C ASN A 728 -103.55 -28.35 52.31
N LEU A 729 -102.61 -29.31 52.39
CA LEU A 729 -102.80 -30.56 53.12
C LEU A 729 -103.03 -30.33 54.63
N ALA A 730 -102.31 -29.37 55.22
CA ALA A 730 -102.50 -28.95 56.61
C ALA A 730 -103.90 -28.35 56.85
N ARG A 731 -104.44 -27.58 55.89
CA ARG A 731 -105.82 -27.08 55.94
C ARG A 731 -106.84 -28.21 55.84
N GLU A 732 -106.62 -29.21 54.99
CA GLU A 732 -107.48 -30.41 54.92
C GLU A 732 -107.45 -31.19 56.23
N MET A 733 -106.26 -31.41 56.81
CA MET A 733 -106.10 -32.15 58.06
C MET A 733 -106.70 -31.41 59.27
N GLN A 734 -106.60 -30.07 59.33
CA GLN A 734 -107.32 -29.28 60.34
C GLN A 734 -108.84 -29.39 60.18
N SER A 735 -109.35 -29.48 58.95
CA SER A 735 -110.77 -29.71 58.66
C SER A 735 -111.24 -31.08 59.17
N GLU A 736 -110.43 -32.13 58.97
CA GLU A 736 -110.68 -33.47 59.52
C GLU A 736 -110.61 -33.50 61.05
N ILE A 737 -109.60 -32.87 61.66
CA ILE A 737 -109.50 -32.78 63.13
C ILE A 737 -110.72 -32.04 63.70
N ALA A 738 -111.14 -30.91 63.10
CA ALA A 738 -112.36 -30.21 63.51
C ALA A 738 -113.64 -31.03 63.29
N SER A 739 -113.67 -31.94 62.32
CA SER A 739 -114.74 -32.93 62.15
C SER A 739 -114.72 -33.98 63.26
N ARG A 740 -113.53 -34.47 63.60
CA ARG A 740 -113.29 -35.48 64.64
C ARG A 740 -113.58 -34.94 66.05
N ASP A 741 -113.17 -33.72 66.35
CA ASP A 741 -113.48 -33.04 67.60
C ASP A 741 -114.98 -32.76 67.75
N ARG A 742 -115.68 -32.45 66.65
CA ARG A 742 -117.15 -32.39 66.63
C ARG A 742 -117.78 -33.74 66.97
N ILE A 743 -117.24 -34.85 66.45
CA ILE A 743 -117.69 -36.21 66.78
C ILE A 743 -117.38 -36.55 68.25
N ILE A 744 -116.19 -36.22 68.75
CA ILE A 744 -115.79 -36.45 70.15
C ILE A 744 -116.67 -35.65 71.11
N ALA A 745 -116.90 -34.35 70.86
CA ALA A 745 -117.80 -33.53 71.67
C ALA A 745 -119.25 -34.06 71.66
N MET A 746 -119.70 -34.60 70.53
CA MET A 746 -121.01 -35.27 70.42
C MET A 746 -121.06 -36.55 71.28
N LEU A 747 -120.00 -37.35 71.28
CA LEU A 747 -119.87 -38.56 72.10
C LEU A 747 -119.73 -38.25 73.61
N GLU A 748 -118.96 -37.23 73.99
CA GLU A 748 -118.82 -36.78 75.38
C GLU A 748 -120.15 -36.23 75.94
N THR A 749 -120.94 -35.54 75.11
CA THR A 749 -122.29 -35.09 75.47
C THR A 749 -123.25 -36.25 75.68
N GLN A 750 -123.10 -37.35 74.92
CA GLN A 750 -123.86 -38.59 75.14
C GLN A 750 -123.42 -39.33 76.43
N LEU A 751 -122.13 -39.28 76.76
CA LEU A 751 -121.57 -39.88 77.98
C LEU A 751 -121.96 -39.13 79.26
N ARG A 752 -122.10 -37.79 79.23
CA ARG A 752 -122.60 -36.99 80.38
C ARG A 752 -124.12 -37.07 80.59
N LYS A 753 -124.87 -37.59 79.62
CA LYS A 753 -126.33 -37.83 79.70
C LYS A 753 -126.69 -39.24 80.21
N ARG A 754 -125.70 -40.13 80.31
CA ARG A 754 -125.77 -41.42 81.00
C ARG A 754 -125.13 -41.29 82.37
#